data_AF-A0A2D7M426-F1
#
_entry.id   AF-A0A2D7M426-F1
#
_cell.length_a   1.000
_cell.length_b   1.000
_cell.length_c   1.000
_cell.angle_alpha   90.00
_cell.angle_beta   90.00
_cell.angle_gamma   90.00
#
_symmetry.space_group_name_H-M   'P 1'
#
loop_
_entity.id
_entity.type
_entity.pdbx_description
1 polymer ?
#
loop_
_entity_poly.entity_id
_entity_poly.type
_entity_poly.pdbx_seq_one_letter_code
_entity_poly.pdbx_strand_id
1 'polypeptide(L)'
;MESQFGNARSTLLALLALVCFSVPFVVGEPQVDNSGLVPLVISEELIPPPPGGYHYMMDGSLEGPNGIPADHTIITLNNTIPEANLIEGRIFDLPTGGLPSPMFGALDFDQQMLRFEEFGTLQNEVGLNPVPFPGTDEMNALTGGGFDVDGLPIPAPVLTAQDHPMGLQVEMFLDQPLTLETTRLSNDFVQNPWKNRIESYLQRPTTHLPVEGRPPGEGWAHQRWAEFPPQKVFQSMITGARTNFGFRGAMQDHAYSHGLSGDDCEFGPGGLYYNTYDDPDGLGLSAGSTNGLEVKFHPAMPAQTPDALWTFDGTFPPKLLKVRYGEPVLMRLWNGLPLDPGANRGFGLHTVSIHEHNGHNPAESDGYTNAFFFPGQHFDYRWPVILAGHDTINTNAADPRAGMPDGNGGIINIPGDWRETMSTHWFHDHMLDFTAQNVYKGIAAMMNYYSALDRGNEGLEDGVNLRFPSGTSLDWGNRDYDINLVIADKAWDQEGQLWFNPFNTDGFVGDKLLTNWQYKPFFNVAARKYRFRILNGSVSRYIKVALVDENGTRVPFHMIANDGNVMEHSVAFDGTLGTERGVMPVHAIAERYDIVVDFSQFAPGTKLYFVNLLEHTGGRKPEGQVPLEDVLSGAYQATELPTGYVGGDPCVGKFLEFRVQPHQGTDLSMNPEEFVVGGKKMIPLPRASAEEIANATRRHFEFGRGSGT
;
A
#
# COMPACT_ATOMS: atom_id res chain seq x y z
N MET A 1 -5.27 -59.55 -29.88
CA MET A 1 -3.87 -59.08 -29.81
C MET A 1 -3.91 -57.60 -29.40
N GLU A 2 -4.54 -57.33 -28.25
CA GLU A 2 -4.97 -55.96 -27.88
C GLU A 2 -5.06 -55.78 -26.35
N SER A 3 -4.25 -56.53 -25.59
CA SER A 3 -4.24 -56.46 -24.12
C SER A 3 -2.85 -56.33 -23.50
N GLN A 4 -1.83 -55.92 -24.27
CA GLN A 4 -0.45 -55.79 -23.77
C GLN A 4 0.14 -54.37 -23.86
N PHE A 5 -0.60 -53.37 -24.35
CA PHE A 5 -0.09 -51.99 -24.47
C PHE A 5 -0.63 -51.01 -23.40
N GLY A 6 -1.57 -51.43 -22.55
CA GLY A 6 -2.15 -50.58 -21.51
C GLY A 6 -1.30 -50.38 -20.24
N ASN A 7 -0.47 -51.37 -19.88
CA ASN A 7 0.28 -51.34 -18.61
C ASN A 7 1.64 -50.63 -18.71
N ALA A 8 2.24 -50.51 -19.90
CA ALA A 8 3.56 -49.89 -20.02
C ALA A 8 3.51 -48.35 -19.82
N ARG A 9 2.43 -47.69 -20.28
CA ARG A 9 2.27 -46.23 -20.14
C ARG A 9 1.87 -45.81 -18.73
N SER A 10 1.02 -46.56 -18.04
CA SER A 10 0.63 -46.27 -16.65
C SER A 10 1.79 -46.48 -15.68
N THR A 11 2.62 -47.49 -15.91
CA THR A 11 3.80 -47.75 -15.08
C THR A 11 4.91 -46.73 -15.35
N LEU A 12 5.08 -46.25 -16.60
CA LEU A 12 6.03 -45.19 -16.94
C LEU A 12 5.60 -43.83 -16.37
N LEU A 13 4.30 -43.50 -16.41
CA LEU A 13 3.75 -42.28 -15.78
C LEU A 13 3.77 -42.35 -14.25
N ALA A 14 3.53 -43.52 -13.66
CA ALA A 14 3.68 -43.72 -12.22
C ALA A 14 5.15 -43.68 -11.78
N LEU A 15 6.09 -44.18 -12.60
CA LEU A 15 7.52 -44.01 -12.34
C LEU A 15 7.97 -42.56 -12.51
N LEU A 16 7.50 -41.85 -13.55
CA LEU A 16 7.79 -40.42 -13.72
C LEU A 16 7.19 -39.60 -12.58
N ALA A 17 5.97 -39.90 -12.13
CA ALA A 17 5.36 -39.26 -10.98
C ALA A 17 6.16 -39.56 -9.68
N LEU A 18 6.59 -40.80 -9.47
CA LEU A 18 7.45 -41.13 -8.33
C LEU A 18 8.80 -40.40 -8.41
N VAL A 19 9.40 -40.27 -9.60
CA VAL A 19 10.66 -39.53 -9.81
C VAL A 19 10.45 -38.02 -9.65
N CYS A 20 9.30 -37.47 -10.02
CA CYS A 20 8.95 -36.06 -9.76
C CYS A 20 8.68 -35.77 -8.27
N PHE A 21 8.29 -36.77 -7.47
CA PHE A 21 8.05 -36.63 -6.03
C PHE A 21 9.22 -37.08 -5.14
N SER A 22 10.23 -37.75 -5.69
CA SER A 22 11.38 -38.28 -4.92
C SER A 22 12.71 -37.59 -5.22
N VAL A 23 12.74 -36.64 -6.15
CA VAL A 23 13.90 -35.78 -6.39
C VAL A 23 13.47 -34.35 -6.12
N PRO A 24 13.92 -33.72 -5.01
CA PRO A 24 13.62 -32.32 -4.76
C PRO A 24 14.23 -31.49 -5.90
N PHE A 25 13.39 -30.94 -6.77
CA PHE A 25 13.79 -29.88 -7.69
C PHE A 25 13.74 -28.55 -6.94
N VAL A 26 14.79 -28.31 -6.15
CA VAL A 26 15.68 -27.14 -6.13
C VAL A 26 16.89 -27.64 -5.33
N VAL A 27 17.97 -28.05 -6.02
CA VAL A 27 19.28 -28.13 -5.37
C VAL A 27 19.96 -26.80 -5.64
N GLY A 28 19.55 -25.77 -4.90
CA GLY A 28 20.56 -24.84 -4.40
C GLY A 28 21.35 -25.65 -3.37
N GLU A 29 22.67 -25.68 -3.47
CA GLU A 29 23.49 -26.00 -2.30
C GLU A 29 22.91 -25.20 -1.12
N PRO A 30 22.57 -25.82 0.03
CA PRO A 30 22.22 -25.08 1.24
C PRO A 30 23.36 -24.10 1.45
N GLN A 31 23.11 -22.82 1.18
CA GLN A 31 24.11 -21.81 1.41
C GLN A 31 24.31 -21.82 2.91
N VAL A 32 25.48 -22.25 3.36
CA VAL A 32 25.93 -21.96 4.72
C VAL A 32 25.98 -20.44 4.77
N ASP A 33 24.97 -19.85 5.41
CA ASP A 33 24.87 -18.41 5.48
C ASP A 33 25.97 -17.87 6.39
N ASN A 34 27.06 -17.51 5.72
CA ASN A 34 28.23 -16.89 6.31
C ASN A 34 27.98 -15.40 6.60
N SER A 35 26.78 -14.86 6.32
CA SER A 35 26.41 -13.48 6.65
C SER A 35 26.32 -13.22 8.14
N GLY A 36 26.17 -14.26 8.95
CA GLY A 36 25.88 -14.10 10.36
C GLY A 36 24.50 -13.54 10.64
N LEU A 37 23.65 -13.39 9.64
CA LEU A 37 22.23 -13.68 9.76
C LEU A 37 22.09 -15.18 9.47
N VAL A 38 21.18 -15.89 10.13
CA VAL A 38 21.03 -17.34 9.91
C VAL A 38 19.95 -17.61 8.86
N PRO A 39 20.09 -18.70 8.07
CA PRO A 39 19.08 -19.06 7.09
C PRO A 39 17.72 -19.25 7.78
N LEU A 40 16.65 -18.83 7.10
CA LEU A 40 15.29 -19.15 7.50
C LEU A 40 15.16 -20.66 7.73
N VAL A 41 14.91 -21.10 8.96
CA VAL A 41 14.64 -22.50 9.26
C VAL A 41 13.18 -22.79 8.92
N ILE A 42 12.92 -23.12 7.65
CA ILE A 42 11.61 -23.62 7.23
C ILE A 42 11.52 -25.09 7.67
N SER A 43 11.13 -25.36 8.91
CA SER A 43 10.80 -26.74 9.33
C SER A 43 9.29 -26.97 9.22
N GLU A 44 8.83 -27.58 8.13
CA GLU A 44 7.47 -28.15 8.09
C GLU A 44 7.38 -29.51 8.81
N GLU A 45 8.51 -30.16 9.09
CA GLU A 45 8.54 -31.50 9.65
C GLU A 45 8.91 -31.51 11.14
N LEU A 46 7.93 -31.87 11.98
CA LEU A 46 8.02 -32.62 13.26
C LEU A 46 7.80 -31.91 14.60
N ILE A 47 7.53 -30.60 14.67
CA ILE A 47 7.21 -29.96 15.96
C ILE A 47 5.74 -29.50 15.94
N PRO A 48 4.83 -30.11 16.73
CA PRO A 48 3.51 -29.53 16.93
C PRO A 48 3.67 -28.12 17.51
N PRO A 49 2.90 -27.12 17.06
CA PRO A 49 3.03 -25.77 17.58
C PRO A 49 2.88 -25.82 19.11
N PRO A 50 3.77 -25.18 19.88
CA PRO A 50 3.61 -25.02 21.31
C PRO A 50 2.29 -24.27 21.57
N PRO A 51 1.76 -24.32 22.80
CA PRO A 51 0.75 -23.38 23.21
C PRO A 51 1.36 -21.97 23.15
N GLY A 52 1.07 -21.19 22.10
CA GLY A 52 1.65 -19.84 21.94
C GLY A 52 1.76 -19.26 20.52
N GLY A 53 1.51 -20.02 19.44
CA GLY A 53 1.41 -19.44 18.08
C GLY A 53 2.44 -19.91 17.06
N TYR A 54 2.38 -19.33 15.85
CA TYR A 54 2.95 -19.81 14.57
C TYR A 54 4.43 -19.44 14.30
N HIS A 55 5.19 -19.02 15.30
CA HIS A 55 6.39 -18.21 15.08
C HIS A 55 7.70 -18.96 14.68
N TYR A 56 7.72 -20.30 14.62
CA TYR A 56 8.95 -21.10 14.38
C TYR A 56 9.58 -20.94 13.01
N MET A 57 8.82 -20.50 12.01
CA MET A 57 9.38 -20.32 10.67
C MET A 57 10.40 -19.17 10.62
N MET A 58 10.54 -18.37 11.69
CA MET A 58 11.20 -17.07 11.66
C MET A 58 12.47 -16.95 12.52
N ASP A 59 13.01 -18.05 13.03
CA ASP A 59 14.18 -18.06 13.93
C ASP A 59 15.37 -17.24 13.43
N GLY A 60 15.58 -17.16 12.10
CA GLY A 60 16.65 -16.34 11.52
C GLY A 60 16.40 -14.83 11.46
N SER A 61 15.16 -14.40 11.61
CA SER A 61 14.79 -12.97 11.68
C SER A 61 14.83 -12.39 13.09
N LEU A 62 15.08 -13.23 14.11
CA LEU A 62 15.00 -12.87 15.53
C LEU A 62 16.34 -12.97 16.25
N GLU A 63 17.44 -13.09 15.50
CA GLU A 63 18.77 -13.26 16.08
C GLU A 63 19.22 -11.99 16.82
N GLY A 64 19.52 -12.16 18.12
CA GLY A 64 20.05 -11.10 18.96
C GLY A 64 21.52 -11.32 19.36
N PRO A 65 22.07 -10.49 20.27
CA PRO A 65 23.47 -10.57 20.73
C PRO A 65 23.86 -11.93 21.33
N ASN A 66 22.87 -12.70 21.81
CA ASN A 66 23.07 -14.00 22.44
C ASN A 66 22.66 -15.17 21.51
N GLY A 67 22.49 -14.92 20.22
CA GLY A 67 21.94 -15.85 19.23
C GLY A 67 20.42 -15.80 19.16
N ILE A 68 19.83 -16.85 18.57
CA ILE A 68 18.37 -17.00 18.43
C ILE A 68 17.77 -17.23 19.83
N PRO A 69 16.81 -16.39 20.26
CA PRO A 69 16.08 -16.60 21.51
C PRO A 69 15.40 -17.98 21.59
N ALA A 70 15.27 -18.53 22.80
CA ALA A 70 14.59 -19.81 23.00
C ALA A 70 13.06 -19.72 22.77
N ASP A 71 12.51 -18.52 22.91
CA ASP A 71 11.14 -18.16 22.59
C ASP A 71 11.12 -16.80 21.88
N HIS A 72 10.08 -16.54 21.09
CA HIS A 72 9.96 -15.29 20.33
C HIS A 72 9.39 -14.16 21.18
N THR A 73 9.73 -14.08 22.47
CA THR A 73 9.19 -13.03 23.35
C THR A 73 9.76 -11.65 23.04
N ILE A 74 10.91 -11.56 22.34
CA ILE A 74 11.58 -10.30 22.01
C ILE A 74 10.72 -9.36 21.15
N ILE A 75 9.89 -9.91 20.23
CA ILE A 75 9.00 -9.14 19.36
C ILE A 75 7.86 -8.47 20.13
N THR A 76 7.50 -9.01 21.29
CA THR A 76 6.42 -8.50 22.15
C THR A 76 6.94 -7.95 23.48
N LEU A 77 8.26 -7.95 23.70
CA LEU A 77 8.86 -7.56 24.98
C LEU A 77 8.50 -6.12 25.36
N ASN A 78 8.48 -5.25 24.35
CA ASN A 78 8.16 -3.84 24.49
C ASN A 78 6.69 -3.53 24.25
N ASN A 79 5.83 -4.53 24.40
CA ASN A 79 4.39 -4.36 24.28
C ASN A 79 3.85 -3.37 25.32
N THR A 80 3.26 -2.29 24.82
CA THR A 80 2.72 -1.19 25.61
C THR A 80 1.64 -1.67 26.58
N ILE A 81 0.87 -2.71 26.23
CA ILE A 81 -0.08 -3.36 27.12
C ILE A 81 0.28 -4.85 27.22
N PRO A 82 0.91 -5.28 28.33
CA PRO A 82 1.23 -6.69 28.55
C PRO A 82 -0.04 -7.56 28.53
N GLU A 83 0.10 -8.82 28.10
CA GLU A 83 -1.00 -9.78 27.97
C GLU A 83 -1.88 -9.85 29.24
N ALA A 84 -1.27 -9.90 30.42
CA ALA A 84 -1.97 -9.96 31.71
C ALA A 84 -2.82 -8.71 32.04
N ASN A 85 -2.60 -7.60 31.33
CA ASN A 85 -3.33 -6.35 31.49
C ASN A 85 -4.33 -6.09 30.36
N LEU A 86 -4.44 -7.00 29.38
CA LEU A 86 -5.47 -6.92 28.36
C LEU A 86 -6.84 -7.03 29.00
N ILE A 87 -7.78 -6.22 28.53
CA ILE A 87 -9.13 -6.20 29.05
C ILE A 87 -10.00 -7.09 28.17
N GLU A 88 -10.30 -8.30 28.65
CA GLU A 88 -11.13 -9.31 27.99
C GLU A 88 -12.62 -9.27 28.40
N GLY A 89 -13.49 -9.88 27.60
CA GLY A 89 -14.87 -10.20 28.00
C GLY A 89 -15.82 -9.00 28.15
N ARG A 90 -15.62 -7.93 27.37
CA ARG A 90 -16.46 -6.72 27.41
C ARG A 90 -17.82 -6.95 26.71
N ILE A 91 -18.80 -6.08 27.02
CA ILE A 91 -20.18 -6.13 26.49
C ILE A 91 -20.21 -5.83 24.98
N PHE A 92 -19.25 -5.04 24.47
CA PHE A 92 -19.01 -4.75 23.06
C PHE A 92 -17.49 -4.82 22.82
N ASP A 93 -17.03 -5.86 22.13
CA ASP A 93 -15.60 -6.22 22.06
C ASP A 93 -14.98 -5.74 20.75
N LEU A 94 -14.80 -4.43 20.59
CA LEU A 94 -13.84 -3.93 19.61
C LEU A 94 -12.48 -4.27 20.18
N PRO A 95 -11.85 -5.36 19.72
CA PRO A 95 -10.83 -6.08 20.45
C PRO A 95 -9.48 -5.41 20.22
N THR A 96 -9.38 -4.13 20.60
CA THR A 96 -8.10 -3.44 20.74
C THR A 96 -7.33 -3.99 21.94
N GLY A 97 -8.01 -4.64 22.90
CA GLY A 97 -7.41 -5.15 24.14
C GLY A 97 -7.06 -4.06 25.16
N GLY A 98 -7.09 -2.78 24.78
CA GLY A 98 -6.72 -1.62 25.60
C GLY A 98 -7.89 -0.71 25.98
N LEU A 99 -7.60 0.40 26.66
CA LEU A 99 -8.57 1.46 26.91
C LEU A 99 -8.95 2.18 25.61
N PRO A 100 -10.11 2.86 25.55
CA PRO A 100 -10.47 3.73 24.43
C PRO A 100 -9.35 4.71 24.04
N SER A 101 -9.17 4.87 22.74
CA SER A 101 -8.20 5.79 22.14
C SER A 101 -8.55 7.26 22.45
N PRO A 102 -7.75 7.98 23.28
CA PRO A 102 -8.07 9.35 23.69
C PRO A 102 -7.91 10.36 22.54
N MET A 103 -8.77 11.38 22.47
CA MET A 103 -8.80 12.27 21.30
C MET A 103 -7.87 13.49 21.37
N PHE A 104 -7.29 13.81 22.53
CA PHE A 104 -6.41 14.98 22.73
C PHE A 104 -7.01 16.33 22.26
N GLY A 105 -8.34 16.43 22.24
CA GLY A 105 -9.04 17.63 21.76
C GLY A 105 -9.22 17.70 20.24
N ALA A 106 -8.85 16.67 19.48
CA ALA A 106 -9.19 16.55 18.07
C ALA A 106 -10.71 16.63 17.87
N LEU A 107 -11.14 17.40 16.88
CA LEU A 107 -12.54 17.53 16.52
C LEU A 107 -12.81 16.78 15.21
N ASP A 108 -14.09 16.58 14.93
CA ASP A 108 -14.49 15.98 13.67
C ASP A 108 -14.43 17.05 12.57
N PHE A 109 -13.73 16.75 11.47
CA PHE A 109 -13.71 17.57 10.25
C PHE A 109 -13.11 18.99 10.39
N ASP A 110 -12.21 19.21 11.35
CA ASP A 110 -11.48 20.48 11.52
C ASP A 110 -10.06 20.47 10.93
N GLN A 111 -9.60 19.35 10.36
CA GLN A 111 -8.35 19.26 9.59
C GLN A 111 -8.60 18.95 8.12
N GLN A 112 -7.84 19.58 7.23
CA GLN A 112 -7.83 19.24 5.81
C GLN A 112 -7.22 17.85 5.57
N MET A 113 -7.82 17.08 4.67
CA MET A 113 -7.29 15.80 4.23
C MET A 113 -6.00 15.98 3.45
N LEU A 114 -4.95 15.26 3.85
CA LEU A 114 -3.70 15.15 3.12
C LEU A 114 -3.92 14.40 1.80
N ARG A 115 -3.45 15.00 0.72
CA ARG A 115 -3.32 14.33 -0.59
C ARG A 115 -2.11 13.40 -0.54
N PHE A 116 -2.19 12.29 -1.26
CA PHE A 116 -1.03 11.41 -1.42
C PHE A 116 0.18 12.18 -1.99
N GLU A 117 1.36 11.87 -1.50
CA GLU A 117 2.63 12.42 -1.98
C GLU A 117 3.24 11.42 -2.97
N GLU A 118 3.54 11.86 -4.18
CA GLU A 118 4.17 11.02 -5.20
C GLU A 118 5.60 10.64 -4.79
N PHE A 119 5.99 9.39 -5.04
CA PHE A 119 7.39 8.97 -4.96
C PHE A 119 8.26 9.72 -5.99
N GLY A 120 7.68 10.08 -7.14
CA GLY A 120 8.40 10.44 -8.35
C GLY A 120 9.09 9.23 -9.00
N THR A 121 9.47 9.39 -10.26
CA THR A 121 10.36 8.42 -10.92
C THR A 121 11.45 9.17 -11.67
N LEU A 122 12.68 8.68 -11.55
CA LEU A 122 13.80 9.16 -12.34
C LEU A 122 13.91 8.30 -13.59
N GLN A 123 14.52 8.86 -14.65
CA GLN A 123 15.08 8.01 -15.69
C GLN A 123 16.09 7.04 -15.04
N ASN A 124 16.29 5.85 -15.61
CA ASN A 124 17.28 4.87 -15.13
C ASN A 124 18.72 5.39 -15.38
N GLU A 125 19.06 6.50 -14.72
CA GLU A 125 20.34 7.18 -14.75
C GLU A 125 21.10 6.75 -13.52
N VAL A 126 22.09 5.89 -13.73
CA VAL A 126 23.12 5.63 -12.72
C VAL A 126 24.16 6.73 -12.86
N GLY A 127 24.49 7.42 -11.76
CA GLY A 127 25.59 8.35 -11.75
C GLY A 127 26.90 7.62 -12.06
N LEU A 128 27.68 8.10 -13.04
CA LEU A 128 29.00 7.52 -13.37
C LEU A 128 29.99 7.52 -12.19
N ASN A 129 29.70 8.32 -11.17
CA ASN A 129 30.33 8.28 -9.86
C ASN A 129 29.20 8.22 -8.83
N PRO A 130 28.82 7.04 -8.29
CA PRO A 130 27.90 7.01 -7.17
C PRO A 130 28.51 7.84 -6.05
N VAL A 131 27.73 8.78 -5.51
CA VAL A 131 28.20 9.54 -4.36
C VAL A 131 28.33 8.54 -3.21
N PRO A 132 29.45 8.52 -2.47
CA PRO A 132 29.60 7.63 -1.31
C PRO A 132 28.42 7.80 -0.35
N PHE A 133 27.98 6.77 0.37
CA PHE A 133 26.85 6.90 1.28
C PHE A 133 27.03 8.12 2.21
N PRO A 134 25.98 8.92 2.50
CA PRO A 134 25.98 9.85 3.61
C PRO A 134 26.65 9.23 4.83
N GLY A 135 27.56 9.96 5.47
CA GLY A 135 28.30 9.44 6.62
C GLY A 135 29.51 8.53 6.30
N THR A 136 29.99 8.46 5.06
CA THR A 136 31.34 7.90 4.79
C THR A 136 32.41 8.99 4.96
N ASP A 137 33.66 8.61 5.26
CA ASP A 137 34.80 9.54 5.29
C ASP A 137 34.91 10.33 3.97
N GLU A 138 34.65 9.67 2.84
CA GLU A 138 34.64 10.29 1.51
C GLU A 138 33.49 11.28 1.34
N MET A 139 32.26 10.95 1.76
CA MET A 139 31.14 11.89 1.68
C MET A 139 31.33 13.07 2.64
N ASN A 140 31.85 12.83 3.84
CA ASN A 140 32.22 13.87 4.80
C ASN A 140 33.21 14.86 4.23
N ALA A 141 34.20 14.37 3.48
CA ALA A 141 35.15 15.23 2.80
C ALA A 141 34.47 16.10 1.72
N LEU A 142 33.43 15.59 1.06
CA LEU A 142 32.69 16.30 0.00
C LEU A 142 31.69 17.35 0.54
N THR A 143 31.05 17.08 1.68
CA THR A 143 29.99 17.95 2.23
C THR A 143 30.49 18.93 3.29
N GLY A 144 31.80 18.99 3.54
CA GLY A 144 32.42 19.97 4.45
C GLY A 144 32.55 19.51 5.91
N GLY A 145 32.42 18.20 6.17
CA GLY A 145 32.50 17.59 7.49
C GLY A 145 31.24 17.86 8.34
N GLY A 146 30.58 16.79 8.77
CA GLY A 146 29.36 16.90 9.58
C GLY A 146 28.43 15.68 9.54
N PHE A 147 28.75 14.68 8.70
CA PHE A 147 28.09 13.37 8.67
C PHE A 147 28.99 12.38 9.45
N ASP A 148 28.44 11.24 9.90
CA ASP A 148 29.18 10.27 10.73
C ASP A 148 30.31 9.58 9.93
N VAL A 149 31.17 8.73 10.53
CA VAL A 149 32.26 8.00 9.85
C VAL A 149 31.89 6.57 9.43
N ASP A 150 30.77 6.04 9.94
CA ASP A 150 30.34 4.63 9.77
C ASP A 150 29.32 4.38 8.64
N GLY A 151 29.11 5.34 7.74
CA GLY A 151 28.62 5.08 6.39
C GLY A 151 27.11 4.92 6.21
N LEU A 152 26.26 5.60 6.98
CA LEU A 152 24.81 5.56 6.81
C LEU A 152 24.19 6.94 6.76
N PRO A 153 22.99 7.10 6.15
CA PRO A 153 22.19 8.20 6.61
C PRO A 153 21.92 7.84 8.08
N ILE A 154 22.67 8.40 9.04
CA ILE A 154 22.21 9.13 10.23
C ILE A 154 23.31 9.48 11.25
N PRO A 155 23.34 10.75 11.77
CA PRO A 155 24.42 11.30 12.57
C PRO A 155 24.18 11.03 14.06
N ALA A 156 24.90 10.09 14.66
CA ALA A 156 25.27 10.23 16.07
C ALA A 156 26.44 9.30 16.42
N PRO A 157 27.48 9.80 17.10
CA PRO A 157 28.67 9.01 17.43
C PRO A 157 28.41 7.87 18.44
N VAL A 158 27.16 7.66 18.89
CA VAL A 158 26.74 6.56 19.78
C VAL A 158 25.29 6.15 19.46
N LEU A 159 25.04 5.48 18.33
CA LEU A 159 23.76 4.80 18.09
C LEU A 159 23.79 3.35 18.63
N THR A 160 22.70 2.94 19.25
CA THR A 160 22.40 1.59 19.73
C THR A 160 21.61 0.79 18.69
N ALA A 161 21.39 -0.50 18.89
CA ALA A 161 20.56 -1.32 18.00
C ALA A 161 19.08 -0.90 17.94
N GLN A 162 18.62 -0.04 18.86
CA GLN A 162 17.25 0.45 18.96
C GLN A 162 16.97 1.67 18.07
N ASP A 163 18.02 2.34 17.57
CA ASP A 163 17.85 3.64 16.96
C ASP A 163 17.47 3.58 15.48
N HIS A 164 16.56 4.46 15.11
CA HIS A 164 16.17 4.73 13.74
C HIS A 164 17.07 5.80 13.08
N PRO A 165 17.13 5.76 11.74
CA PRO A 165 17.41 6.90 10.91
C PRO A 165 16.84 8.28 11.36
N MET A 166 17.68 9.31 11.60
CA MET A 166 17.32 10.75 11.58
C MET A 166 16.86 11.29 10.21
N GLY A 167 15.74 12.01 10.22
CA GLY A 167 15.03 12.36 9.00
C GLY A 167 15.75 13.14 7.91
N LEU A 168 16.51 14.19 8.26
CA LEU A 168 17.17 15.03 7.24
C LEU A 168 18.16 14.22 6.39
N GLN A 169 18.82 13.25 6.99
CA GLN A 169 19.78 12.40 6.27
C GLN A 169 19.10 11.32 5.43
N VAL A 170 17.90 10.85 5.82
CA VAL A 170 17.07 9.99 4.93
C VAL A 170 16.78 10.74 3.64
N GLU A 171 16.37 12.01 3.72
CA GLU A 171 16.06 12.80 2.52
C GLU A 171 17.31 13.09 1.69
N MET A 172 18.42 13.47 2.33
CA MET A 172 19.70 13.64 1.61
C MET A 172 20.19 12.37 0.93
N PHE A 173 19.85 11.19 1.46
CA PHE A 173 20.17 9.92 0.84
C PHE A 173 19.23 9.62 -0.33
N LEU A 174 17.92 9.78 -0.13
CA LEU A 174 16.92 9.50 -1.16
C LEU A 174 17.00 10.45 -2.36
N ASP A 175 17.49 11.68 -2.16
CA ASP A 175 17.74 12.68 -3.20
C ASP A 175 18.96 12.39 -4.08
N GLN A 176 19.77 11.39 -3.72
CA GLN A 176 20.90 10.98 -4.54
C GLN A 176 20.46 10.11 -5.72
N PRO A 177 21.23 10.04 -6.81
CA PRO A 177 21.14 8.93 -7.75
C PRO A 177 21.31 7.59 -7.02
N LEU A 178 20.91 6.49 -7.68
CA LEU A 178 21.13 5.16 -7.13
C LEU A 178 22.60 4.94 -6.80
N THR A 179 22.86 4.45 -5.59
CA THR A 179 24.22 4.20 -5.09
C THR A 179 24.92 3.05 -5.79
N LEU A 180 24.18 2.16 -6.43
CA LEU A 180 24.68 0.99 -7.18
C LEU A 180 23.85 0.80 -8.44
N GLU A 181 24.42 0.16 -9.47
CA GLU A 181 23.65 -0.21 -10.67
C GLU A 181 22.48 -1.12 -10.33
N THR A 182 21.45 -1.08 -11.16
CA THR A 182 20.36 -2.05 -11.10
C THR A 182 20.80 -3.32 -11.82
N THR A 183 20.73 -4.47 -11.14
CA THR A 183 21.28 -5.73 -11.66
C THR A 183 20.22 -6.81 -11.75
N ARG A 184 20.33 -7.64 -12.79
CA ARG A 184 19.46 -8.80 -12.94
C ARG A 184 19.60 -9.77 -11.76
N LEU A 185 20.84 -10.15 -11.46
CA LEU A 185 21.19 -10.96 -10.30
C LEU A 185 21.17 -10.08 -9.05
N SER A 186 20.87 -10.69 -7.91
CA SER A 186 21.07 -10.04 -6.60
C SER A 186 22.55 -9.65 -6.44
N ASN A 187 22.80 -8.46 -5.90
CA ASN A 187 24.12 -7.98 -5.53
C ASN A 187 24.51 -8.54 -4.16
N ASP A 188 25.00 -9.78 -4.18
CA ASP A 188 25.52 -10.47 -3.02
C ASP A 188 27.01 -10.16 -2.74
N PHE A 189 27.71 -9.48 -3.66
CA PHE A 189 29.13 -9.19 -3.51
C PHE A 189 29.44 -7.95 -2.67
N VAL A 190 28.62 -6.90 -2.79
CA VAL A 190 28.82 -5.65 -2.06
C VAL A 190 28.34 -5.79 -0.63
N GLN A 191 29.13 -5.29 0.30
CA GLN A 191 28.88 -5.36 1.74
C GLN A 191 27.69 -4.47 2.15
N ASN A 192 26.81 -4.97 3.01
CA ASN A 192 25.80 -4.19 3.72
C ASN A 192 26.50 -3.03 4.47
N PRO A 193 26.09 -1.77 4.26
CA PRO A 193 26.74 -0.63 4.90
C PRO A 193 26.61 -0.64 6.43
N TRP A 194 25.70 -1.44 7.01
CA TRP A 194 25.48 -1.59 8.45
C TRP A 194 26.35 -2.68 9.08
N LYS A 195 27.27 -3.32 8.33
CA LYS A 195 28.06 -4.48 8.78
C LYS A 195 28.65 -4.32 10.17
N ASN A 196 29.41 -3.25 10.42
CA ASN A 196 30.09 -3.05 11.70
C ASN A 196 29.09 -2.95 12.87
N ARG A 197 27.94 -2.30 12.62
CA ARG A 197 26.86 -2.16 13.61
C ARG A 197 26.15 -3.48 13.86
N ILE A 198 25.92 -4.26 12.81
CA ILE A 198 25.37 -5.61 12.89
C ILE A 198 26.31 -6.51 13.69
N GLU A 199 27.61 -6.51 13.40
CA GLU A 199 28.61 -7.27 14.19
C GLU A 199 28.68 -6.81 15.65
N SER A 200 28.58 -5.51 15.89
CA SER A 200 28.55 -4.95 17.25
C SER A 200 27.29 -5.36 18.00
N TYR A 201 26.13 -5.39 17.35
CA TYR A 201 24.87 -5.84 17.95
C TYR A 201 24.91 -7.34 18.23
N LEU A 202 25.26 -8.15 17.22
CA LEU A 202 25.33 -9.61 17.33
C LEU A 202 26.50 -10.11 18.19
N GLN A 203 27.44 -9.23 18.55
CA GLN A 203 28.67 -9.54 19.27
C GLN A 203 29.52 -10.63 18.60
N ARG A 204 29.46 -10.71 17.26
CA ARG A 204 30.15 -11.71 16.45
C ARG A 204 30.50 -11.17 15.06
N PRO A 205 31.60 -11.62 14.45
CA PRO A 205 31.93 -11.23 13.08
C PRO A 205 30.96 -11.86 12.07
N THR A 206 30.70 -11.14 10.99
CA THR A 206 29.91 -11.54 9.82
C THR A 206 30.84 -11.73 8.62
N THR A 207 30.89 -12.92 8.01
CA THR A 207 31.83 -13.20 6.92
C THR A 207 31.35 -12.75 5.54
N HIS A 208 30.02 -12.70 5.31
CA HIS A 208 29.44 -12.35 4.01
C HIS A 208 28.05 -11.71 4.16
N LEU A 209 27.97 -10.41 4.44
CA LEU A 209 26.69 -9.74 4.67
C LEU A 209 26.35 -8.85 3.46
N PRO A 210 25.50 -9.30 2.54
CA PRO A 210 25.26 -8.61 1.27
C PRO A 210 24.40 -7.36 1.45
N VAL A 211 24.65 -6.35 0.62
CA VAL A 211 23.89 -5.09 0.57
C VAL A 211 22.49 -5.28 0.02
N GLU A 212 22.29 -6.27 -0.84
CA GLU A 212 20.98 -6.62 -1.36
C GLU A 212 20.39 -7.83 -0.64
N GLY A 213 19.13 -7.74 -0.25
CA GLY A 213 18.41 -8.77 0.49
C GLY A 213 17.62 -9.76 -0.39
N ARG A 214 17.59 -9.56 -1.72
CA ARG A 214 17.10 -10.59 -2.64
C ARG A 214 17.95 -11.85 -2.47
N PRO A 215 17.37 -13.05 -2.34
CA PRO A 215 18.16 -14.25 -2.29
C PRO A 215 19.04 -14.39 -3.56
N PRO A 216 20.27 -14.89 -3.45
CA PRO A 216 21.19 -14.96 -4.57
C PRO A 216 20.82 -16.08 -5.56
N GLY A 217 21.42 -16.02 -6.75
CA GLY A 217 21.31 -17.06 -7.78
C GLY A 217 20.19 -16.86 -8.79
N GLU A 218 20.17 -17.73 -9.81
CA GLU A 218 19.28 -17.61 -10.98
C GLU A 218 17.79 -17.73 -10.63
N GLY A 219 17.44 -18.50 -9.58
CA GLY A 219 16.04 -18.68 -9.17
C GLY A 219 15.36 -17.41 -8.65
N TRP A 220 16.15 -16.44 -8.20
CA TRP A 220 15.70 -15.14 -7.66
C TRP A 220 16.17 -13.96 -8.50
N ALA A 221 16.79 -14.25 -9.64
CA ALA A 221 17.19 -13.24 -10.59
C ALA A 221 15.98 -12.66 -11.31
N HIS A 222 16.05 -11.38 -11.67
CA HIS A 222 14.94 -10.74 -12.40
C HIS A 222 14.66 -11.45 -13.72
N GLN A 223 13.45 -11.97 -13.84
CA GLN A 223 13.01 -12.75 -14.98
C GLN A 223 12.79 -11.86 -16.19
N ARG A 224 13.21 -12.34 -17.37
CA ARG A 224 13.10 -11.61 -18.65
C ARG A 224 13.71 -10.20 -18.59
N TRP A 225 14.79 -10.01 -17.82
CA TRP A 225 15.47 -8.71 -17.67
C TRP A 225 15.88 -8.06 -18.99
N ALA A 226 16.35 -8.85 -19.97
CA ALA A 226 16.73 -8.33 -21.28
C ALA A 226 15.55 -7.81 -22.10
N GLU A 227 14.34 -8.29 -21.82
CA GLU A 227 13.12 -7.89 -22.51
C GLU A 227 12.42 -6.73 -21.80
N PHE A 228 12.38 -6.76 -20.46
CA PHE A 228 11.83 -5.70 -19.63
C PHE A 228 12.92 -5.16 -18.68
N PRO A 229 13.94 -4.46 -19.22
CA PRO A 229 14.88 -3.75 -18.38
C PRO A 229 14.17 -2.58 -17.70
N PRO A 230 14.58 -2.17 -16.49
CA PRO A 230 14.03 -0.98 -15.86
C PRO A 230 14.19 0.24 -16.77
N GLN A 231 13.07 0.87 -17.11
CA GLN A 231 13.06 2.14 -17.84
C GLN A 231 12.97 3.31 -16.86
N LYS A 232 12.21 3.12 -15.78
CA LYS A 232 12.09 4.04 -14.67
C LYS A 232 12.62 3.43 -13.39
N VAL A 233 13.22 4.25 -12.56
CA VAL A 233 13.67 3.84 -11.23
C VAL A 233 13.30 4.88 -10.20
N PHE A 234 12.98 4.42 -9.00
CA PHE A 234 12.93 5.26 -7.81
C PHE A 234 13.49 4.49 -6.63
N GLN A 235 13.94 5.24 -5.62
CA GLN A 235 14.34 4.67 -4.35
C GLN A 235 13.48 5.22 -3.21
N SER A 236 13.26 4.38 -2.21
CA SER A 236 12.55 4.71 -0.98
C SER A 236 13.19 3.95 0.18
N MET A 237 12.80 4.29 1.40
CA MET A 237 13.25 3.62 2.61
C MET A 237 12.05 3.33 3.51
N ILE A 238 11.91 2.10 4.01
CA ILE A 238 11.04 1.85 5.16
C ILE A 238 11.77 2.31 6.40
N THR A 239 11.22 3.28 7.12
CA THR A 239 11.78 3.74 8.39
C THR A 239 10.69 4.26 9.33
N GLY A 240 11.09 4.60 10.56
CA GLY A 240 10.20 5.09 11.59
C GLY A 240 9.66 6.49 11.29
N ALA A 241 8.50 6.80 11.88
CA ALA A 241 7.87 8.11 11.80
C ALA A 241 8.85 9.25 12.10
N ARG A 242 8.85 10.26 11.23
CA ARG A 242 9.71 11.45 11.30
C ARG A 242 9.04 12.64 10.62
N THR A 243 9.53 13.84 10.91
CA THR A 243 9.14 15.04 10.17
C THR A 243 9.49 14.91 8.69
N ASN A 244 8.57 15.31 7.82
CA ASN A 244 8.80 15.47 6.38
C ASN A 244 9.52 16.81 6.13
N PHE A 245 10.68 16.81 5.47
CA PHE A 245 11.41 18.03 5.12
C PHE A 245 11.20 18.46 3.66
N GLY A 246 10.20 17.86 2.99
CA GLY A 246 9.67 18.33 1.71
C GLY A 246 10.43 17.84 0.47
N PHE A 247 11.40 16.93 0.62
CA PHE A 247 12.16 16.33 -0.49
C PHE A 247 11.26 15.86 -1.66
N ARG A 248 10.20 15.10 -1.35
CA ARG A 248 9.26 14.59 -2.37
C ARG A 248 8.40 15.69 -3.01
N GLY A 249 8.40 16.91 -2.45
CA GLY A 249 7.71 18.06 -3.04
C GLY A 249 8.22 18.38 -4.46
N ALA A 250 9.53 18.25 -4.69
CA ALA A 250 10.13 18.41 -6.01
C ALA A 250 9.85 17.23 -6.97
N MET A 251 9.27 16.14 -6.46
CA MET A 251 8.98 14.90 -7.20
C MET A 251 7.50 14.77 -7.59
N GLN A 252 6.67 15.76 -7.28
CA GLN A 252 5.28 15.77 -7.71
C GLN A 252 5.18 16.20 -9.17
N ASP A 253 4.48 15.45 -10.01
CA ASP A 253 4.33 15.76 -11.44
C ASP A 253 3.63 17.11 -11.67
N HIS A 254 2.72 17.51 -10.79
CA HIS A 254 2.04 18.82 -10.85
C HIS A 254 2.94 19.98 -10.36
N ALA A 255 4.13 19.68 -9.80
CA ALA A 255 5.17 20.61 -9.38
C ALA A 255 4.72 21.81 -8.51
N TYR A 256 3.50 21.78 -7.96
CA TYR A 256 2.79 22.87 -7.27
C TYR A 256 2.93 24.26 -7.93
N SER A 257 3.18 24.33 -9.23
CA SER A 257 3.66 25.56 -9.89
C SER A 257 2.85 26.01 -11.11
N HIS A 258 1.90 25.20 -11.58
CA HIS A 258 0.96 25.61 -12.63
C HIS A 258 0.11 26.81 -12.14
N GLY A 259 -0.03 27.85 -12.97
CA GLY A 259 -0.66 29.12 -12.56
C GLY A 259 -2.15 29.22 -12.92
N LEU A 260 -2.88 30.16 -12.29
CA LEU A 260 -4.30 30.45 -12.51
C LEU A 260 -4.68 31.02 -13.89
N SER A 261 -3.76 31.11 -14.85
CA SER A 261 -4.05 31.64 -16.19
C SER A 261 -4.03 30.53 -17.23
N GLY A 262 -5.20 29.92 -17.45
CA GLY A 262 -5.45 29.00 -18.56
C GLY A 262 -5.29 27.51 -18.25
N ASP A 263 -4.66 27.16 -17.13
CA ASP A 263 -4.44 25.77 -16.70
C ASP A 263 -5.34 25.46 -15.49
N ASP A 264 -6.24 24.47 -15.61
CA ASP A 264 -7.21 24.02 -14.57
C ASP A 264 -6.52 23.15 -13.50
N CYS A 265 -5.43 23.65 -12.90
CA CYS A 265 -4.60 22.90 -11.96
C CYS A 265 -4.90 23.24 -10.50
N GLU A 266 -5.46 22.26 -9.79
CA GLU A 266 -5.84 22.39 -8.38
C GLU A 266 -4.65 22.31 -7.44
N PHE A 267 -3.50 21.82 -7.90
CA PHE A 267 -2.24 21.76 -7.14
C PHE A 267 -1.43 23.06 -7.23
N GLY A 268 -1.76 23.99 -8.14
CA GLY A 268 -1.04 25.23 -8.34
C GLY A 268 -1.54 26.39 -7.47
N PRO A 269 -0.81 27.53 -7.36
CA PRO A 269 -1.21 28.64 -6.50
C PRO A 269 -2.66 29.09 -6.73
N GLY A 270 -3.50 29.01 -5.71
CA GLY A 270 -4.93 29.36 -5.77
C GLY A 270 -5.87 28.21 -6.15
N GLY A 271 -5.34 27.05 -6.51
CA GLY A 271 -6.08 25.79 -6.62
C GLY A 271 -6.46 25.21 -5.25
N LEU A 272 -7.41 24.26 -5.24
CA LEU A 272 -7.97 23.68 -4.03
C LEU A 272 -6.98 22.89 -3.17
N TYR A 273 -5.89 22.40 -3.74
CA TYR A 273 -4.91 21.49 -3.11
C TYR A 273 -3.51 22.09 -2.97
N TYR A 274 -3.34 23.36 -3.33
CA TYR A 274 -2.07 24.05 -3.18
C TYR A 274 -1.66 24.19 -1.71
N ASN A 275 -2.62 24.46 -0.82
CA ASN A 275 -2.38 24.38 0.59
C ASN A 275 -2.50 22.91 1.04
N THR A 276 -1.37 22.25 1.26
CA THR A 276 -1.34 20.78 1.44
C THR A 276 -1.87 20.33 2.80
N TYR A 277 -1.76 21.18 3.82
CA TYR A 277 -2.27 20.97 5.17
C TYR A 277 -2.63 22.31 5.85
N ASP A 278 -3.38 22.25 6.95
CA ASP A 278 -3.64 23.43 7.78
C ASP A 278 -2.37 23.79 8.56
N ASP A 279 -1.69 24.86 8.17
CA ASP A 279 -0.50 25.38 8.85
C ASP A 279 -0.92 26.00 10.20
N PRO A 280 -0.71 25.31 11.34
CA PRO A 280 -1.21 25.77 12.63
C PRO A 280 -0.47 27.02 13.13
N ASP A 281 0.73 27.26 12.62
CA ASP A 281 1.61 28.35 13.01
C ASP A 281 1.52 29.54 12.04
N GLY A 282 0.80 29.38 10.92
CA GLY A 282 0.59 30.43 9.90
C GLY A 282 1.88 30.90 9.24
N LEU A 283 2.90 30.02 9.17
CA LEU A 283 4.24 30.31 8.65
C LEU A 283 4.31 30.25 7.11
N GLY A 284 3.26 29.77 6.45
CA GLY A 284 3.19 29.57 5.00
C GLY A 284 3.96 28.36 4.51
N LEU A 285 4.20 27.36 5.39
CA LEU A 285 5.02 26.18 5.07
C LEU A 285 4.27 25.11 4.24
N SER A 286 2.94 25.16 4.28
CA SER A 286 2.03 24.22 3.60
C SER A 286 1.73 24.58 2.14
N ALA A 287 2.12 25.77 1.69
CA ALA A 287 1.89 26.24 0.33
C ALA A 287 2.80 25.50 -0.67
N GLY A 288 2.23 24.56 -1.43
CA GLY A 288 2.94 23.77 -2.43
C GLY A 288 4.05 22.90 -1.84
N SER A 289 3.90 22.49 -0.57
CA SER A 289 4.97 21.86 0.20
C SER A 289 4.42 21.03 1.35
N THR A 290 5.07 19.92 1.66
CA THR A 290 4.84 19.06 2.84
C THR A 290 5.93 19.24 3.89
N ASN A 291 6.85 20.19 3.70
CA ASN A 291 7.96 20.48 4.60
C ASN A 291 7.48 20.93 5.99
N GLY A 292 8.07 20.34 7.03
CA GLY A 292 7.71 20.58 8.43
C GLY A 292 6.56 19.70 8.93
N LEU A 293 5.93 18.90 8.08
CA LEU A 293 4.80 18.07 8.48
C LEU A 293 5.26 16.89 9.35
N GLU A 294 4.80 16.87 10.59
CA GLU A 294 4.99 15.73 11.50
C GLU A 294 3.96 14.62 11.22
N VAL A 295 4.34 13.38 11.48
CA VAL A 295 3.43 12.23 11.39
C VAL A 295 2.45 12.26 12.56
N LYS A 296 1.24 12.76 12.31
CA LYS A 296 0.13 12.84 13.27
C LYS A 296 -1.15 12.33 12.64
N PHE A 297 -2.01 11.69 13.43
CA PHE A 297 -3.37 11.33 12.98
C PHE A 297 -4.32 12.54 12.98
N HIS A 298 -3.98 13.58 13.76
CA HIS A 298 -4.68 14.86 13.82
C HIS A 298 -3.72 15.94 14.39
N PRO A 299 -3.76 17.21 13.96
CA PRO A 299 -2.88 18.26 14.48
C PRO A 299 -2.87 18.43 16.00
N ALA A 300 -4.02 18.21 16.65
CA ALA A 300 -4.18 18.23 18.11
C ALA A 300 -3.60 16.99 18.83
N MET A 301 -3.25 15.93 18.11
CA MET A 301 -2.68 14.70 18.69
C MET A 301 -1.15 14.73 18.73
N PRO A 302 -0.52 13.94 19.61
CA PRO A 302 0.93 13.76 19.61
C PRO A 302 1.47 13.24 18.28
N ALA A 303 2.67 13.67 17.91
CA ALA A 303 3.41 13.05 16.82
C ALA A 303 3.73 11.59 17.14
N GLN A 304 3.71 10.73 16.12
CA GLN A 304 4.06 9.32 16.27
C GLN A 304 5.57 9.18 16.45
N THR A 305 5.99 8.37 17.41
CA THR A 305 7.39 8.04 17.64
C THR A 305 7.89 7.03 16.59
N PRO A 306 9.19 7.02 16.27
CA PRO A 306 9.74 6.17 15.22
C PRO A 306 9.47 4.66 15.39
N ASP A 307 9.37 4.18 16.63
CA ASP A 307 9.09 2.79 16.98
C ASP A 307 7.59 2.42 16.84
N ALA A 308 6.69 3.40 16.95
CA ALA A 308 5.24 3.19 16.89
C ALA A 308 4.73 2.97 15.46
N LEU A 309 5.18 3.79 14.50
CA LEU A 309 4.68 3.85 13.13
C LEU A 309 5.84 3.77 12.13
N TRP A 310 5.75 2.84 11.18
CA TRP A 310 6.74 2.62 10.12
C TRP A 310 6.09 2.77 8.76
N THR A 311 6.66 3.59 7.88
CA THR A 311 6.08 3.84 6.55
C THR A 311 7.16 4.12 5.52
N PHE A 312 6.76 4.24 4.25
CA PHE A 312 7.63 4.65 3.17
C PHE A 312 8.14 6.08 3.42
N ASP A 313 9.46 6.21 3.42
CA ASP A 313 10.28 7.37 3.79
C ASP A 313 10.09 7.85 5.25
N GLY A 314 9.28 7.16 6.07
CA GLY A 314 8.97 7.54 7.44
C GLY A 314 8.09 8.79 7.58
N THR A 315 7.43 9.25 6.51
CA THR A 315 6.72 10.54 6.50
C THR A 315 5.28 10.46 6.02
N PHE A 316 4.48 11.41 6.46
CA PHE A 316 3.22 11.78 5.81
C PHE A 316 3.42 12.94 4.84
N PRO A 317 2.60 13.08 3.79
CA PRO A 317 1.43 12.24 3.45
C PRO A 317 1.74 10.80 3.01
N PRO A 318 0.71 9.92 2.93
CA PRO A 318 0.84 8.58 2.37
C PRO A 318 1.34 8.62 0.92
N LYS A 319 2.10 7.60 0.51
CA LYS A 319 2.83 7.63 -0.76
C LYS A 319 2.04 7.05 -1.93
N LEU A 320 2.19 7.66 -3.10
CA LEU A 320 1.60 7.24 -4.38
C LEU A 320 2.69 7.00 -5.41
N LEU A 321 2.63 5.86 -6.09
CA LEU A 321 3.37 5.64 -7.33
C LEU A 321 2.44 5.77 -8.53
N LYS A 322 2.83 6.58 -9.53
CA LYS A 322 2.16 6.61 -10.83
C LYS A 322 3.00 5.85 -11.83
N VAL A 323 2.39 4.96 -12.61
CA VAL A 323 3.07 4.21 -13.66
C VAL A 323 2.26 4.20 -14.95
N ARG A 324 2.93 3.91 -16.06
CA ARG A 324 2.30 3.67 -17.35
C ARG A 324 2.50 2.22 -17.74
N TYR A 325 1.47 1.61 -18.30
CA TYR A 325 1.64 0.29 -18.92
C TYR A 325 2.80 0.28 -19.92
N GLY A 326 3.52 -0.82 -20.05
CA GLY A 326 4.65 -0.97 -20.98
C GLY A 326 5.92 -0.20 -20.60
N GLU A 327 5.94 0.49 -19.45
CA GLU A 327 7.11 1.16 -18.90
C GLU A 327 7.56 0.43 -17.61
N PRO A 328 8.49 -0.54 -17.71
CA PRO A 328 9.00 -1.26 -16.54
C PRO A 328 9.62 -0.32 -15.51
N VAL A 329 9.23 -0.52 -14.25
CA VAL A 329 9.71 0.26 -13.11
C VAL A 329 10.51 -0.65 -12.18
N LEU A 330 11.62 -0.12 -11.65
CA LEU A 330 12.31 -0.72 -10.53
C LEU A 330 12.19 0.18 -9.29
N MET A 331 11.79 -0.42 -8.19
CA MET A 331 11.85 0.19 -6.87
C MET A 331 13.06 -0.37 -6.14
N ARG A 332 14.02 0.48 -5.78
CA ARG A 332 15.05 0.13 -4.80
C ARG A 332 14.55 0.53 -3.42
N LEU A 333 14.17 -0.46 -2.62
CA LEU A 333 13.65 -0.21 -1.28
C LEU A 333 14.70 -0.54 -0.22
N TRP A 334 15.11 0.45 0.55
CA TRP A 334 16.01 0.30 1.68
C TRP A 334 15.25 -0.03 2.97
N ASN A 335 15.83 -0.89 3.80
CA ASN A 335 15.33 -1.14 5.15
C ASN A 335 16.11 -0.31 6.16
N GLY A 336 15.50 0.79 6.60
CA GLY A 336 16.01 1.69 7.63
C GLY A 336 15.34 1.47 8.98
N LEU A 337 14.87 0.26 9.29
CA LEU A 337 14.35 -0.08 10.61
C LEU A 337 15.48 -0.44 11.59
N PRO A 338 15.25 -0.43 12.92
CA PRO A 338 16.30 -0.71 13.89
C PRO A 338 16.83 -2.14 13.80
N LEU A 339 18.05 -2.37 14.30
CA LEU A 339 18.66 -3.71 14.34
C LEU A 339 18.04 -4.61 15.39
N ASP A 340 17.51 -4.04 16.48
CA ASP A 340 16.86 -4.81 17.52
C ASP A 340 15.40 -5.11 17.14
N PRO A 341 14.99 -6.39 17.02
CA PRO A 341 13.62 -6.75 16.65
C PRO A 341 12.58 -6.31 17.71
N GLY A 342 13.01 -6.02 18.95
CA GLY A 342 12.15 -5.47 19.99
C GLY A 342 11.96 -3.94 19.89
N ALA A 343 12.67 -3.24 19.02
CA ALA A 343 12.56 -1.78 18.83
C ALA A 343 11.31 -1.39 18.02
N ASN A 344 10.15 -1.88 18.46
CA ASN A 344 8.92 -1.92 17.66
C ASN A 344 7.68 -1.53 18.47
N ARG A 345 7.87 -1.08 19.71
CA ARG A 345 6.79 -0.76 20.65
C ARG A 345 5.79 -1.91 20.87
N GLY A 346 6.24 -3.16 20.71
CA GLY A 346 5.47 -4.36 21.01
C GLY A 346 4.81 -5.12 19.87
N PHE A 347 4.90 -4.62 18.65
CA PHE A 347 4.31 -5.28 17.48
C PHE A 347 5.09 -4.90 16.23
N GLY A 348 4.95 -5.68 15.16
CA GLY A 348 5.69 -5.53 13.91
C GLY A 348 7.10 -6.10 14.00
N LEU A 349 7.71 -6.36 12.86
CA LEU A 349 9.08 -6.87 12.79
C LEU A 349 9.89 -6.06 11.77
N HIS A 350 11.16 -5.82 12.10
CA HIS A 350 12.08 -5.00 11.31
C HIS A 350 12.52 -5.63 9.98
N THR A 351 11.98 -6.78 9.58
CA THR A 351 12.17 -7.41 8.28
C THR A 351 10.93 -7.17 7.44
N VAL A 352 11.13 -6.94 6.14
CA VAL A 352 10.05 -6.51 5.25
C VAL A 352 10.10 -7.25 3.92
N SER A 353 8.93 -7.50 3.32
CA SER A 353 8.76 -8.05 1.97
C SER A 353 7.61 -7.29 1.31
N ILE A 354 7.80 -6.70 0.13
CA ILE A 354 6.77 -5.84 -0.47
C ILE A 354 6.03 -6.56 -1.58
N HIS A 355 4.72 -6.71 -1.40
CA HIS A 355 3.81 -7.21 -2.42
C HIS A 355 3.15 -6.05 -3.15
N GLU A 356 3.27 -6.03 -4.48
CA GLU A 356 2.47 -5.15 -5.33
C GLU A 356 1.20 -5.87 -5.77
N HIS A 357 0.11 -5.49 -5.13
CA HIS A 357 -1.15 -6.20 -5.15
C HIS A 357 -1.90 -5.95 -6.45
N ASN A 358 -2.39 -7.03 -7.08
CA ASN A 358 -2.90 -7.16 -8.46
C ASN A 358 -1.84 -7.18 -9.57
N GLY A 359 -0.58 -6.88 -9.28
CA GLY A 359 0.47 -6.85 -10.28
C GLY A 359 0.68 -8.18 -10.99
N HIS A 360 0.89 -8.13 -12.30
CA HIS A 360 1.40 -9.28 -13.07
C HIS A 360 2.92 -9.31 -12.96
N ASN A 361 3.40 -9.63 -11.76
CA ASN A 361 4.82 -9.57 -11.41
C ASN A 361 5.48 -10.93 -11.49
N PRO A 362 6.78 -10.98 -11.80
CA PRO A 362 7.54 -12.22 -11.65
C PRO A 362 7.73 -12.53 -10.16
N ALA A 363 7.86 -13.80 -9.80
CA ALA A 363 7.84 -14.26 -8.42
C ALA A 363 8.88 -13.55 -7.51
N GLU A 364 10.06 -13.22 -8.02
CA GLU A 364 11.12 -12.54 -7.27
C GLU A 364 10.82 -11.06 -6.97
N SER A 365 9.78 -10.48 -7.56
CA SER A 365 9.34 -9.10 -7.32
C SER A 365 7.86 -9.00 -6.92
N ASP A 366 7.23 -10.15 -6.66
CA ASP A 366 5.84 -10.24 -6.24
C ASP A 366 5.66 -10.05 -4.73
N GLY A 367 6.75 -10.06 -3.94
CA GLY A 367 6.65 -9.94 -2.48
C GLY A 367 6.35 -11.25 -1.77
N TYR A 368 6.96 -12.35 -2.23
CA TYR A 368 6.86 -13.64 -1.54
C TYR A 368 7.19 -13.48 -0.05
N THR A 369 6.36 -14.06 0.81
CA THR A 369 6.38 -13.81 2.27
C THR A 369 7.71 -14.12 2.93
N ASN A 370 8.46 -15.08 2.38
CA ASN A 370 9.74 -15.53 2.92
C ASN A 370 10.94 -14.91 2.19
N ALA A 371 10.70 -14.03 1.21
CA ALA A 371 11.74 -13.25 0.52
C ALA A 371 11.87 -11.86 1.16
N PHE A 372 11.94 -11.82 2.49
CA PHE A 372 12.11 -10.58 3.24
C PHE A 372 13.59 -10.18 3.33
N PHE A 373 13.86 -8.91 3.63
CA PHE A 373 15.21 -8.39 3.78
C PHE A 373 15.40 -7.61 5.08
N PHE A 374 16.65 -7.58 5.52
CA PHE A 374 17.06 -7.12 6.85
C PHE A 374 17.46 -5.64 6.87
N PRO A 375 17.51 -5.02 8.06
CA PRO A 375 18.01 -3.67 8.21
C PRO A 375 19.39 -3.44 7.55
N GLY A 376 19.51 -2.30 6.87
CA GLY A 376 20.68 -1.92 6.10
C GLY A 376 20.81 -2.53 4.72
N GLN A 377 19.98 -3.52 4.39
CA GLN A 377 19.87 -4.02 3.03
C GLN A 377 18.91 -3.17 2.20
N HIS A 378 19.06 -3.22 0.88
CA HIS A 378 17.97 -2.91 -0.04
C HIS A 378 17.43 -4.16 -0.70
N PHE A 379 16.26 -4.04 -1.31
CA PHE A 379 15.71 -5.04 -2.22
C PHE A 379 15.22 -4.30 -3.48
N ASP A 380 15.67 -4.77 -4.65
CA ASP A 380 15.19 -4.24 -5.92
C ASP A 380 13.95 -5.02 -6.37
N TYR A 381 12.80 -4.36 -6.38
CA TYR A 381 11.54 -4.89 -6.93
C TYR A 381 11.40 -4.39 -8.35
N ARG A 382 11.33 -5.29 -9.33
CA ARG A 382 11.17 -4.91 -10.74
C ARG A 382 9.81 -5.34 -11.26
N TRP A 383 8.96 -4.35 -11.47
CA TRP A 383 7.62 -4.51 -12.03
C TRP A 383 7.64 -4.22 -13.53
N PRO A 384 7.33 -5.20 -14.40
CA PRO A 384 7.29 -4.99 -15.85
C PRO A 384 6.20 -4.02 -16.30
N VAL A 385 5.13 -3.89 -15.51
CA VAL A 385 3.94 -3.06 -15.80
C VAL A 385 3.32 -3.42 -17.17
N ILE A 386 3.23 -4.70 -17.50
CA ILE A 386 2.74 -5.17 -18.80
C ILE A 386 1.25 -5.50 -18.79
N LEU A 387 0.62 -5.48 -19.96
CA LEU A 387 -0.71 -6.07 -20.14
C LEU A 387 -0.61 -7.60 -20.13
N ALA A 388 -1.54 -8.27 -19.45
CA ALA A 388 -1.64 -9.71 -19.52
C ALA A 388 -1.88 -10.18 -20.97
N GLY A 389 -1.46 -11.39 -21.30
CA GLY A 389 -1.50 -11.89 -22.68
C GLY A 389 -0.43 -11.29 -23.61
N HIS A 390 0.58 -10.59 -23.08
CA HIS A 390 1.72 -10.02 -23.84
C HIS A 390 2.29 -10.95 -24.92
N ASP A 391 2.45 -12.25 -24.61
CA ASP A 391 3.03 -13.24 -25.53
C ASP A 391 2.01 -13.95 -26.44
N THR A 392 0.71 -13.71 -26.26
CA THR A 392 -0.36 -14.51 -26.89
C THR A 392 -1.41 -13.68 -27.62
N ILE A 393 -1.66 -12.45 -27.20
CA ILE A 393 -2.71 -11.56 -27.71
C ILE A 393 -2.06 -10.24 -28.13
N ASN A 394 -2.42 -9.73 -29.31
CA ASN A 394 -1.90 -8.46 -29.83
C ASN A 394 -0.35 -8.39 -29.79
N THR A 395 0.34 -9.48 -30.08
CA THR A 395 1.81 -9.60 -29.96
C THR A 395 2.59 -8.63 -30.87
N ASN A 396 1.93 -8.06 -31.88
CA ASN A 396 2.48 -7.07 -32.79
C ASN A 396 2.12 -5.61 -32.42
N ALA A 397 1.49 -5.38 -31.26
CA ALA A 397 1.08 -4.07 -30.76
C ALA A 397 0.25 -3.25 -31.77
N ALA A 398 -0.69 -3.89 -32.46
CA ALA A 398 -1.51 -3.26 -33.51
C ALA A 398 -2.79 -2.59 -32.98
N ASP A 399 -3.33 -3.05 -31.84
CA ASP A 399 -4.55 -2.50 -31.25
C ASP A 399 -4.23 -1.25 -30.39
N PRO A 400 -4.73 -0.05 -30.73
CA PRO A 400 -4.43 1.17 -29.99
C PRO A 400 -5.04 1.22 -28.58
N ARG A 401 -5.98 0.33 -28.25
CA ARG A 401 -6.49 0.19 -26.87
C ARG A 401 -5.47 -0.47 -25.94
N ALA A 402 -4.58 -1.29 -26.50
CA ALA A 402 -3.42 -1.83 -25.80
C ALA A 402 -2.26 -0.85 -25.99
N GLY A 403 -2.17 0.14 -25.11
CA GLY A 403 -1.18 1.19 -25.23
C GLY A 403 -0.94 1.92 -23.93
N MET A 404 0.07 2.79 -23.96
CA MET A 404 0.45 3.66 -22.86
C MET A 404 0.42 5.12 -23.28
N PRO A 405 0.22 6.08 -22.36
CA PRO A 405 0.37 7.49 -22.67
C PRO A 405 1.81 7.80 -23.12
N ASP A 406 1.99 8.51 -24.25
CA ASP A 406 3.32 8.81 -24.78
C ASP A 406 4.03 10.01 -24.10
N GLY A 407 3.31 10.71 -23.23
CA GLY A 407 3.79 11.91 -22.54
C GLY A 407 3.61 13.22 -23.31
N ASN A 408 2.96 13.19 -24.47
CA ASN A 408 2.68 14.35 -25.34
C ASN A 408 1.21 14.32 -25.84
N GLY A 409 0.29 13.79 -25.04
CA GLY A 409 -1.13 13.65 -25.36
C GLY A 409 -1.51 12.49 -26.29
N GLY A 410 -0.53 11.74 -26.82
CA GLY A 410 -0.74 10.58 -27.68
C GLY A 410 -0.62 9.24 -26.95
N ILE A 411 -0.47 8.17 -27.74
CA ILE A 411 -0.29 6.79 -27.25
C ILE A 411 0.86 6.09 -27.96
N ILE A 412 1.54 5.23 -27.21
CA ILE A 412 2.44 4.21 -27.74
C ILE A 412 1.74 2.86 -27.57
N ASN A 413 1.46 2.18 -28.68
CA ASN A 413 0.86 0.84 -28.62
C ASN A 413 1.86 -0.14 -28.03
N ILE A 414 1.36 -1.07 -27.22
CA ILE A 414 2.13 -2.14 -26.58
C ILE A 414 1.47 -3.50 -26.83
N PRO A 415 2.21 -4.61 -26.76
CA PRO A 415 1.62 -5.94 -26.83
C PRO A 415 0.72 -6.25 -25.62
N GLY A 416 -0.13 -7.27 -25.77
CA GLY A 416 -1.01 -7.76 -24.70
C GLY A 416 -2.48 -7.39 -24.87
N ASP A 417 -3.29 -7.94 -23.98
CA ASP A 417 -4.73 -7.85 -24.00
C ASP A 417 -5.21 -6.60 -23.25
N TRP A 418 -5.68 -5.60 -23.99
CA TRP A 418 -6.25 -4.39 -23.38
C TRP A 418 -7.47 -4.66 -22.50
N ARG A 419 -8.12 -5.83 -22.64
CA ARG A 419 -9.25 -6.21 -21.78
C ARG A 419 -8.84 -6.55 -20.35
N GLU A 420 -7.55 -6.73 -20.11
CA GLU A 420 -6.93 -6.95 -18.81
C GLU A 420 -6.33 -5.65 -18.23
N THR A 421 -6.81 -4.49 -18.71
CA THR A 421 -6.35 -3.18 -18.21
C THR A 421 -6.92 -2.93 -16.82
N MET A 422 -6.00 -2.69 -15.89
CA MET A 422 -6.24 -2.28 -14.52
C MET A 422 -5.79 -0.83 -14.31
N SER A 423 -6.15 -0.26 -13.18
CA SER A 423 -5.97 1.17 -12.92
C SER A 423 -5.60 1.47 -11.45
N THR A 424 -6.28 0.90 -10.46
CA THR A 424 -6.01 1.16 -9.03
C THR A 424 -5.33 -0.03 -8.36
N HIS A 425 -4.05 0.12 -8.08
CA HIS A 425 -3.20 -0.83 -7.38
C HIS A 425 -2.72 -0.24 -6.05
N TRP A 426 -2.05 -1.07 -5.26
CA TRP A 426 -1.37 -0.68 -4.04
C TRP A 426 -0.28 -1.69 -3.73
N PHE A 427 0.71 -1.30 -2.94
CA PHE A 427 1.73 -2.22 -2.48
C PHE A 427 1.99 -2.05 -1.00
N HIS A 428 2.32 -3.15 -0.34
CA HIS A 428 2.33 -3.22 1.12
C HIS A 428 3.26 -4.31 1.61
N ASP A 429 3.60 -4.28 2.90
CA ASP A 429 4.35 -5.37 3.51
C ASP A 429 3.55 -6.68 3.44
N HIS A 430 4.26 -7.77 3.19
CA HIS A 430 3.76 -9.11 3.01
C HIS A 430 4.67 -10.12 3.75
N MET A 431 5.38 -9.66 4.77
CA MET A 431 6.31 -10.47 5.54
C MET A 431 5.56 -11.58 6.32
N LEU A 432 6.09 -12.80 6.26
CA LEU A 432 5.47 -13.98 6.88
C LEU A 432 5.17 -13.73 8.37
N ASP A 433 3.96 -14.07 8.83
CA ASP A 433 3.46 -13.88 10.20
C ASP A 433 3.30 -12.42 10.70
N PHE A 434 3.98 -11.44 10.10
CA PHE A 434 3.93 -10.04 10.54
C PHE A 434 3.25 -9.08 9.56
N THR A 435 2.78 -9.56 8.40
CA THR A 435 2.04 -8.75 7.41
C THR A 435 1.00 -7.84 8.08
N ALA A 436 0.12 -8.40 8.91
CA ALA A 436 -0.92 -7.63 9.61
C ALA A 436 -0.33 -6.49 10.45
N GLN A 437 0.73 -6.75 11.19
CA GLN A 437 1.38 -5.80 12.10
C GLN A 437 2.13 -4.71 11.33
N ASN A 438 2.91 -5.10 10.33
CA ASN A 438 3.72 -4.20 9.50
C ASN A 438 2.86 -3.29 8.60
N VAL A 439 1.80 -3.84 7.99
CA VAL A 439 0.80 -3.02 7.27
C VAL A 439 0.09 -2.08 8.24
N TYR A 440 -0.28 -2.56 9.43
CA TYR A 440 -0.91 -1.72 10.44
C TYR A 440 -0.01 -0.56 10.89
N LYS A 441 1.30 -0.79 10.98
CA LYS A 441 2.32 0.24 11.24
C LYS A 441 2.44 1.29 10.15
N GLY A 442 1.97 1.03 8.93
CA GLY A 442 2.00 2.02 7.85
C GLY A 442 2.81 1.66 6.62
N ILE A 443 3.29 0.42 6.51
CA ILE A 443 3.99 -0.06 5.31
C ILE A 443 2.96 -0.41 4.23
N ALA A 444 2.37 0.63 3.65
CA ALA A 444 1.44 0.57 2.53
C ALA A 444 1.51 1.86 1.70
N ALA A 445 1.40 1.73 0.38
CA ALA A 445 1.37 2.83 -0.57
C ALA A 445 0.36 2.52 -1.69
N MET A 446 -0.24 3.57 -2.27
CA MET A 446 -1.11 3.41 -3.44
C MET A 446 -0.29 3.42 -4.73
N MET A 447 -0.80 2.78 -5.78
CA MET A 447 -0.17 2.77 -7.09
C MET A 447 -1.24 2.92 -8.18
N ASN A 448 -1.12 3.95 -9.03
CA ASN A 448 -2.04 4.17 -10.14
C ASN A 448 -1.39 3.77 -11.46
N TYR A 449 -2.06 2.89 -12.20
CA TYR A 449 -1.68 2.48 -13.55
C TYR A 449 -2.43 3.33 -14.57
N TYR A 450 -1.70 3.90 -15.53
CA TYR A 450 -2.25 4.64 -16.65
C TYR A 450 -2.02 3.90 -17.97
N SER A 451 -3.04 3.89 -18.82
CA SER A 451 -3.09 3.18 -20.09
C SER A 451 -3.61 4.08 -21.21
N ALA A 452 -3.73 3.55 -22.41
CA ALA A 452 -4.43 4.21 -23.50
C ALA A 452 -5.92 4.46 -23.17
N LEU A 453 -6.55 3.56 -22.40
CA LEU A 453 -7.96 3.63 -21.99
C LEU A 453 -8.18 4.55 -20.78
N ASP A 454 -7.30 4.47 -19.79
CA ASP A 454 -7.30 5.35 -18.62
C ASP A 454 -6.05 6.22 -18.64
N ARG A 455 -6.12 7.32 -19.38
CA ARG A 455 -4.98 8.21 -19.58
C ARG A 455 -4.69 9.11 -18.38
N GLY A 456 -5.65 9.27 -17.47
CA GLY A 456 -5.62 10.32 -16.47
C GLY A 456 -5.54 11.71 -17.10
N ASN A 457 -6.20 11.93 -18.23
CA ASN A 457 -6.42 13.26 -18.80
C ASN A 457 -7.79 13.24 -19.48
N GLU A 458 -8.72 14.04 -18.99
CA GLU A 458 -10.09 14.06 -19.49
C GLU A 458 -10.30 14.98 -20.70
N GLY A 459 -9.28 15.74 -21.13
CA GLY A 459 -9.33 16.62 -22.30
C GLY A 459 -9.04 15.91 -23.62
N LEU A 460 -8.47 14.69 -23.58
CA LEU A 460 -8.06 13.95 -24.76
C LEU A 460 -9.19 13.05 -25.29
N GLU A 461 -9.78 13.43 -26.44
CA GLU A 461 -10.87 12.70 -27.10
C GLU A 461 -10.41 12.09 -28.44
N ASP A 462 -9.88 10.87 -28.37
CA ASP A 462 -9.32 10.13 -29.53
C ASP A 462 -10.10 8.84 -29.88
N GLY A 463 -11.20 8.57 -29.16
CA GLY A 463 -11.99 7.35 -29.30
C GLY A 463 -11.43 6.12 -28.59
N VAL A 464 -10.29 6.25 -27.89
CA VAL A 464 -9.67 5.20 -27.07
C VAL A 464 -9.74 5.57 -25.59
N ASN A 465 -9.38 6.81 -25.24
CA ASN A 465 -9.42 7.30 -23.87
C ASN A 465 -10.87 7.35 -23.33
N LEU A 466 -11.09 6.72 -22.18
CA LEU A 466 -12.37 6.73 -21.47
C LEU A 466 -12.65 8.06 -20.77
N ARG A 467 -11.64 8.92 -20.59
CA ARG A 467 -11.76 10.26 -19.99
C ARG A 467 -12.36 10.23 -18.59
N PHE A 468 -11.89 9.32 -17.73
CA PHE A 468 -12.26 9.33 -16.32
C PHE A 468 -11.95 10.69 -15.67
N PRO A 469 -12.76 11.14 -14.68
CA PRO A 469 -12.50 12.39 -13.97
C PRO A 469 -11.07 12.42 -13.43
N SER A 470 -10.29 13.38 -13.89
CA SER A 470 -8.86 13.45 -13.57
C SER A 470 -8.29 14.86 -13.65
N GLY A 471 -8.73 15.69 -14.60
CA GLY A 471 -8.14 16.99 -14.89
C GLY A 471 -7.40 17.04 -16.24
N THR A 472 -6.84 18.21 -16.55
CA THR A 472 -6.19 18.47 -17.85
C THR A 472 -4.84 19.19 -17.74
N SER A 473 -4.34 19.38 -16.52
CA SER A 473 -3.09 20.07 -16.18
C SER A 473 -1.83 19.40 -16.71
N LEU A 474 -1.85 18.07 -16.83
CA LEU A 474 -0.77 17.21 -17.32
C LEU A 474 -1.22 16.45 -18.57
N ASP A 475 -0.28 16.04 -19.43
CA ASP A 475 -0.59 15.18 -20.59
C ASP A 475 -1.20 13.83 -20.20
N TRP A 476 -0.84 13.31 -19.02
CA TRP A 476 -1.37 12.08 -18.45
C TRP A 476 -1.26 12.08 -16.93
N GLY A 477 -2.03 11.23 -16.27
CA GLY A 477 -1.95 11.03 -14.83
C GLY A 477 -2.30 12.26 -13.97
N ASN A 478 -3.21 13.10 -14.43
CA ASN A 478 -3.78 14.18 -13.63
C ASN A 478 -4.44 13.64 -12.35
N ARG A 479 -4.34 14.44 -11.29
CA ARG A 479 -4.84 14.10 -9.95
C ARG A 479 -5.76 15.18 -9.38
N ASP A 480 -6.09 16.20 -10.16
CA ASP A 480 -6.97 17.31 -9.76
C ASP A 480 -8.35 16.76 -9.37
N TYR A 481 -8.87 15.81 -10.15
CA TYR A 481 -10.20 15.23 -9.93
C TYR A 481 -10.18 13.71 -9.76
N ASP A 482 -8.98 13.12 -9.61
CA ASP A 482 -8.74 11.70 -9.33
C ASP A 482 -8.09 11.52 -7.95
N ILE A 483 -8.85 10.95 -7.00
CA ILE A 483 -8.58 11.03 -5.56
C ILE A 483 -8.35 9.63 -4.99
N ASN A 484 -7.11 9.34 -4.58
CA ASN A 484 -6.81 8.14 -3.79
C ASN A 484 -7.25 8.31 -2.34
N LEU A 485 -7.98 7.31 -1.82
CA LEU A 485 -8.43 7.21 -0.44
C LEU A 485 -8.03 5.85 0.15
N VAL A 486 -7.30 5.85 1.26
CA VAL A 486 -7.06 4.65 2.06
C VAL A 486 -7.86 4.76 3.35
N ILE A 487 -8.84 3.87 3.51
CA ILE A 487 -9.67 3.80 4.70
C ILE A 487 -9.12 2.68 5.57
N ALA A 488 -8.70 3.02 6.80
CA ALA A 488 -8.13 2.05 7.72
C ALA A 488 -8.55 2.38 9.15
N ASP A 489 -8.95 1.38 9.90
CA ASP A 489 -9.16 1.51 11.33
C ASP A 489 -7.84 1.42 12.10
N LYS A 490 -7.75 2.25 13.14
CA LYS A 490 -6.60 2.38 14.03
C LYS A 490 -7.08 2.50 15.47
N ALA A 491 -6.15 2.25 16.38
CA ALA A 491 -6.26 2.49 17.81
C ALA A 491 -4.89 2.99 18.30
N TRP A 492 -4.90 3.71 19.41
CA TRP A 492 -3.68 4.22 20.03
C TRP A 492 -3.74 4.10 21.54
N ASP A 493 -2.55 4.10 22.16
CA ASP A 493 -2.38 4.06 23.60
C ASP A 493 -2.78 5.39 24.26
N GLN A 494 -2.61 5.47 25.59
CA GLN A 494 -2.97 6.69 26.33
C GLN A 494 -1.99 7.85 26.08
N GLU A 495 -0.83 7.56 25.48
CA GLU A 495 0.15 8.52 25.00
C GLU A 495 -0.13 8.97 23.55
N GLY A 496 -1.19 8.46 22.91
CA GLY A 496 -1.59 8.80 21.55
C GLY A 496 -0.74 8.12 20.47
N GLN A 497 0.03 7.10 20.82
CA GLN A 497 0.89 6.36 19.90
C GLN A 497 0.17 5.12 19.37
N LEU A 498 0.42 4.79 18.11
CA LEU A 498 -0.20 3.67 17.42
C LEU A 498 -0.07 2.37 18.22
N TRP A 499 -1.20 1.68 18.39
CA TRP A 499 -1.33 0.50 19.23
C TRP A 499 -1.91 -0.68 18.45
N PHE A 500 -1.34 -1.87 18.66
CA PHE A 500 -1.81 -3.14 18.13
C PHE A 500 -1.72 -4.21 19.22
N ASN A 501 -2.74 -5.05 19.33
CA ASN A 501 -2.73 -6.20 20.24
C ASN A 501 -2.29 -7.47 19.50
N PRO A 502 -1.02 -7.91 19.60
CA PRO A 502 -0.53 -9.10 18.91
C PRO A 502 -1.11 -10.41 19.44
N PHE A 503 -1.78 -10.38 20.60
CA PHE A 503 -2.42 -11.54 21.20
C PHE A 503 -3.84 -11.79 20.67
N ASN A 504 -4.40 -10.84 19.89
CA ASN A 504 -5.69 -11.00 19.26
C ASN A 504 -5.56 -11.80 17.94
N THR A 505 -5.75 -13.12 18.05
CA THR A 505 -5.60 -14.07 16.94
C THR A 505 -6.85 -14.20 16.07
N ASP A 506 -7.98 -13.63 16.49
CA ASP A 506 -9.26 -13.64 15.76
C ASP A 506 -9.41 -12.45 14.79
N GLY A 507 -8.37 -11.61 14.68
CA GLY A 507 -8.35 -10.39 13.87
C GLY A 507 -8.38 -9.13 14.73
N PHE A 508 -7.42 -8.24 14.53
CA PHE A 508 -7.41 -6.93 15.17
C PHE A 508 -8.31 -5.94 14.42
N VAL A 509 -9.23 -5.28 15.15
CA VAL A 509 -9.96 -4.09 14.66
C VAL A 509 -9.76 -2.93 15.63
N GLY A 510 -9.41 -1.77 15.07
CA GLY A 510 -9.25 -0.51 15.77
C GLY A 510 -10.58 0.16 16.09
N ASP A 511 -10.54 1.15 16.99
CA ASP A 511 -11.69 1.89 17.49
C ASP A 511 -11.88 3.26 16.82
N LYS A 512 -11.00 3.65 15.89
CA LYS A 512 -11.09 4.89 15.12
C LYS A 512 -10.91 4.60 13.64
N LEU A 513 -11.85 5.05 12.81
CA LEU A 513 -11.76 4.92 11.35
C LEU A 513 -11.08 6.15 10.75
N LEU A 514 -9.98 5.95 10.04
CA LEU A 514 -9.16 7.01 9.45
C LEU A 514 -9.28 7.00 7.92
N THR A 515 -9.11 8.18 7.33
CA THR A 515 -8.95 8.36 5.87
C THR A 515 -7.55 8.93 5.63
N ASN A 516 -6.76 8.30 4.77
CA ASN A 516 -5.38 8.70 4.47
C ASN A 516 -4.53 8.91 5.74
N TRP A 517 -4.73 8.04 6.73
CA TRP A 517 -4.09 8.11 8.05
C TRP A 517 -4.46 9.34 8.89
N GLN A 518 -5.58 10.01 8.59
CA GLN A 518 -6.11 11.09 9.41
C GLN A 518 -7.45 10.74 10.03
N TYR A 519 -7.65 11.15 11.27
CA TYR A 519 -8.93 11.07 11.94
C TYR A 519 -9.89 12.11 11.35
N LYS A 520 -10.98 11.62 10.74
CA LYS A 520 -12.12 12.41 10.23
C LYS A 520 -11.75 13.75 9.58
N PRO A 521 -10.95 13.76 8.50
CA PRO A 521 -10.59 15.00 7.83
C PRO A 521 -11.74 15.55 6.96
N PHE A 522 -11.64 16.80 6.53
CA PHE A 522 -12.46 17.36 5.45
C PHE A 522 -11.70 17.44 4.13
N PHE A 523 -12.40 17.40 3.00
CA PHE A 523 -11.84 17.52 1.67
C PHE A 523 -12.62 18.53 0.82
N ASN A 524 -11.92 19.52 0.26
CA ASN A 524 -12.52 20.47 -0.66
C ASN A 524 -12.69 19.83 -2.04
N VAL A 525 -13.89 19.94 -2.61
CA VAL A 525 -14.22 19.44 -3.95
C VAL A 525 -14.84 20.56 -4.76
N ALA A 526 -14.40 20.75 -6.01
CA ALA A 526 -15.06 21.65 -6.93
C ALA A 526 -16.44 21.11 -7.32
N ALA A 527 -17.39 21.97 -7.69
CA ALA A 527 -18.73 21.58 -8.14
C ALA A 527 -18.71 20.92 -9.56
N ARG A 528 -18.11 19.72 -9.66
CA ARG A 528 -17.92 18.90 -10.87
C ARG A 528 -17.82 17.41 -10.54
N LYS A 529 -17.58 16.56 -11.53
CA LYS A 529 -17.35 15.12 -11.31
C LYS A 529 -15.94 14.85 -10.77
N TYR A 530 -15.86 13.92 -9.82
CA TYR A 530 -14.62 13.40 -9.23
C TYR A 530 -14.60 11.88 -9.29
N ARG A 531 -13.42 11.30 -9.49
CA ARG A 531 -13.14 9.87 -9.28
C ARG A 531 -12.51 9.69 -7.91
N PHE A 532 -13.05 8.76 -7.12
CA PHE A 532 -12.45 8.33 -5.86
C PHE A 532 -11.99 6.89 -5.98
N ARG A 533 -10.69 6.66 -5.81
CA ARG A 533 -10.02 5.35 -5.78
C ARG A 533 -9.89 4.89 -4.33
N ILE A 534 -10.84 4.09 -3.86
CA ILE A 534 -11.01 3.77 -2.44
C ILE A 534 -10.42 2.39 -2.16
N LEU A 535 -9.39 2.33 -1.32
CA LEU A 535 -8.85 1.11 -0.74
C LEU A 535 -9.35 0.94 0.69
N ASN A 536 -9.86 -0.24 1.02
CA ASN A 536 -9.95 -0.67 2.41
C ASN A 536 -8.59 -1.22 2.85
N GLY A 537 -7.81 -0.38 3.54
CA GLY A 537 -6.49 -0.67 4.08
C GLY A 537 -6.49 -1.08 5.56
N SER A 538 -7.65 -1.47 6.10
CA SER A 538 -7.75 -2.10 7.42
C SER A 538 -7.09 -3.48 7.45
N VAL A 539 -6.76 -3.97 8.65
CA VAL A 539 -6.23 -5.34 8.82
C VAL A 539 -7.34 -6.38 8.85
N SER A 540 -8.42 -6.12 9.61
CA SER A 540 -9.52 -7.08 9.78
C SER A 540 -10.91 -6.46 9.59
N ARG A 541 -11.01 -5.13 9.45
CA ARG A 541 -12.30 -4.45 9.39
C ARG A 541 -12.88 -4.43 7.98
N TYR A 542 -14.15 -4.80 7.89
CA TYR A 542 -14.96 -4.63 6.70
C TYR A 542 -15.74 -3.33 6.87
N ILE A 543 -15.97 -2.61 5.77
CA ILE A 543 -16.76 -1.37 5.79
C ILE A 543 -17.91 -1.46 4.80
N LYS A 544 -18.97 -0.69 5.04
CA LYS A 544 -20.04 -0.48 4.06
C LYS A 544 -20.38 0.99 4.06
N VAL A 545 -19.99 1.69 2.99
CA VAL A 545 -19.94 3.15 2.98
C VAL A 545 -21.15 3.73 2.26
N ALA A 546 -21.84 4.66 2.91
CA ALA A 546 -22.86 5.51 2.32
C ALA A 546 -22.33 6.92 2.04
N LEU A 547 -22.82 7.56 0.98
CA LEU A 547 -22.64 8.98 0.71
C LEU A 547 -23.95 9.73 0.97
N VAL A 548 -23.89 10.75 1.83
CA VAL A 548 -25.05 11.59 2.18
C VAL A 548 -24.71 13.08 2.13
N ASP A 549 -25.71 13.91 1.89
CA ASP A 549 -25.58 15.37 2.08
C ASP A 549 -25.70 15.77 3.56
N GLU A 550 -25.55 17.06 3.84
CA GLU A 550 -25.67 17.64 5.18
C GLU A 550 -27.02 17.44 5.86
N ASN A 551 -28.07 17.16 5.08
CA ASN A 551 -29.42 16.86 5.57
C ASN A 551 -29.64 15.35 5.79
N GLY A 552 -28.63 14.52 5.51
CA GLY A 552 -28.72 13.06 5.60
C GLY A 552 -29.37 12.40 4.39
N THR A 553 -29.57 13.13 3.29
CA THR A 553 -30.12 12.58 2.05
C THR A 553 -29.05 11.77 1.33
N ARG A 554 -29.36 10.51 0.99
CA ARG A 554 -28.47 9.66 0.18
C ARG A 554 -28.16 10.32 -1.17
N VAL A 555 -26.88 10.35 -1.54
CA VAL A 555 -26.41 10.91 -2.81
C VAL A 555 -25.96 9.77 -3.73
N PRO A 556 -26.56 9.62 -4.92
CA PRO A 556 -26.19 8.57 -5.85
C PRO A 556 -24.82 8.83 -6.48
N PHE A 557 -24.17 7.76 -6.90
CA PHE A 557 -22.87 7.76 -7.59
C PHE A 557 -22.79 6.54 -8.53
N HIS A 558 -21.72 6.45 -9.30
CA HIS A 558 -21.49 5.31 -10.21
C HIS A 558 -20.16 4.64 -9.88
N MET A 559 -20.14 3.32 -9.72
CA MET A 559 -18.89 2.55 -9.63
C MET A 559 -18.41 2.19 -11.02
N ILE A 560 -17.10 2.34 -11.28
CA ILE A 560 -16.49 2.14 -12.61
C ILE A 560 -15.38 1.08 -12.62
N ALA A 561 -14.80 0.76 -11.46
CA ALA A 561 -13.79 -0.29 -11.32
C ALA A 561 -13.94 -1.03 -9.98
N ASN A 562 -13.55 -2.31 -9.97
CA ASN A 562 -13.40 -3.13 -8.78
C ASN A 562 -12.03 -3.83 -8.76
N ASP A 563 -11.37 -3.83 -7.61
CA ASP A 563 -10.00 -4.30 -7.42
C ASP A 563 -9.00 -3.70 -8.43
N GLY A 564 -9.27 -2.48 -8.89
CA GLY A 564 -8.50 -1.82 -9.93
C GLY A 564 -8.84 -2.24 -11.36
N ASN A 565 -9.67 -3.26 -11.59
CA ASN A 565 -10.14 -3.65 -12.92
C ASN A 565 -11.26 -2.73 -13.40
N VAL A 566 -11.07 -2.08 -14.56
CA VAL A 566 -12.13 -1.28 -15.18
C VAL A 566 -13.23 -2.20 -15.66
N MET A 567 -14.48 -1.94 -15.27
CA MET A 567 -15.62 -2.81 -15.57
C MET A 567 -16.11 -2.67 -17.03
N GLU A 568 -17.01 -3.56 -17.49
CA GLU A 568 -17.67 -3.41 -18.80
C GLU A 568 -18.66 -2.24 -18.82
N HIS A 569 -19.37 -2.05 -17.71
CA HIS A 569 -20.39 -1.04 -17.53
C HIS A 569 -20.18 -0.36 -16.18
N SER A 570 -20.56 0.92 -16.08
CA SER A 570 -20.68 1.57 -14.79
C SER A 570 -21.88 0.98 -14.04
N VAL A 571 -21.79 0.91 -12.72
CA VAL A 571 -22.87 0.45 -11.85
C VAL A 571 -23.45 1.65 -11.12
N ALA A 572 -24.69 2.02 -11.45
CA ALA A 572 -25.39 3.13 -10.80
C ALA A 572 -25.90 2.72 -9.41
N PHE A 573 -25.47 3.45 -8.37
CA PHE A 573 -25.97 3.33 -7.01
C PHE A 573 -27.08 4.35 -6.75
N ASP A 574 -28.12 4.30 -7.58
CA ASP A 574 -29.27 5.20 -7.54
C ASP A 574 -30.55 4.53 -7.01
N GLY A 575 -30.49 3.23 -6.70
CA GLY A 575 -31.62 2.41 -6.29
C GLY A 575 -32.24 1.59 -7.43
N THR A 576 -31.67 1.67 -8.63
CA THR A 576 -32.08 0.84 -9.77
C THR A 576 -31.23 -0.44 -9.86
N LEU A 577 -31.69 -1.42 -10.63
CA LEU A 577 -30.96 -2.67 -10.91
C LEU A 577 -30.48 -3.46 -9.67
N GLY A 578 -31.15 -3.27 -8.53
CA GLY A 578 -30.84 -3.98 -7.28
C GLY A 578 -29.73 -3.35 -6.44
N THR A 579 -29.22 -2.17 -6.81
CA THR A 579 -28.28 -1.41 -5.97
C THR A 579 -29.00 -0.68 -4.85
N GLU A 580 -28.27 -0.37 -3.78
CA GLU A 580 -28.76 0.49 -2.71
C GLU A 580 -28.39 1.95 -3.02
N ARG A 581 -29.38 2.85 -3.07
CA ARG A 581 -29.15 4.26 -3.41
C ARG A 581 -28.12 4.90 -2.48
N GLY A 582 -27.02 5.38 -3.05
CA GLY A 582 -25.94 6.08 -2.35
C GLY A 582 -25.16 5.21 -1.35
N VAL A 583 -25.18 3.88 -1.49
CA VAL A 583 -24.48 2.97 -0.57
C VAL A 583 -23.68 1.91 -1.34
N MET A 584 -22.36 1.88 -1.12
CA MET A 584 -21.46 0.92 -1.75
C MET A 584 -21.75 -0.53 -1.29
N PRO A 585 -21.28 -1.55 -2.04
CA PRO A 585 -21.22 -2.92 -1.55
C PRO A 585 -20.40 -3.01 -0.26
N VAL A 586 -20.49 -4.15 0.43
CA VAL A 586 -19.54 -4.45 1.52
C VAL A 586 -18.14 -4.45 0.91
N HIS A 587 -17.25 -3.69 1.54
CA HIS A 587 -15.89 -3.44 1.12
C HIS A 587 -14.95 -4.18 2.08
N ALA A 588 -14.45 -5.32 1.65
CA ALA A 588 -13.53 -6.17 2.42
C ALA A 588 -12.10 -5.63 2.36
N ILE A 589 -11.22 -6.18 3.20
CA ILE A 589 -9.79 -5.81 3.25
C ILE A 589 -9.16 -6.03 1.88
N ALA A 590 -8.27 -5.11 1.49
CA ALA A 590 -7.54 -5.10 0.23
C ALA A 590 -8.37 -4.85 -1.03
N GLU A 591 -9.71 -4.90 -1.00
CA GLU A 591 -10.52 -4.56 -2.17
C GLU A 591 -10.36 -3.08 -2.54
N ARG A 592 -10.47 -2.75 -3.83
CA ARG A 592 -10.49 -1.35 -4.31
C ARG A 592 -11.77 -1.06 -5.05
N TYR A 593 -12.42 0.05 -4.73
CA TYR A 593 -13.59 0.54 -5.46
C TYR A 593 -13.32 1.93 -6.02
N ASP A 594 -13.44 2.06 -7.34
CA ASP A 594 -13.39 3.36 -7.99
C ASP A 594 -14.81 3.83 -8.28
N ILE A 595 -15.18 4.97 -7.70
CA ILE A 595 -16.50 5.58 -7.92
C ILE A 595 -16.37 6.97 -8.52
N VAL A 596 -17.38 7.36 -9.30
CA VAL A 596 -17.56 8.71 -9.83
C VAL A 596 -18.72 9.38 -9.09
N VAL A 597 -18.45 10.52 -8.47
CA VAL A 597 -19.43 11.35 -7.77
C VAL A 597 -19.54 12.68 -8.50
N ASP A 598 -20.75 13.11 -8.84
CA ASP A 598 -21.01 14.39 -9.46
C ASP A 598 -21.38 15.45 -8.41
N PHE A 599 -20.45 16.35 -8.08
CA PHE A 599 -20.70 17.44 -7.15
C PHE A 599 -21.32 18.68 -7.81
N SER A 600 -21.46 18.73 -9.14
CA SER A 600 -22.03 19.90 -9.85
C SER A 600 -23.49 20.15 -9.52
N GLN A 601 -24.19 19.14 -9.00
CA GLN A 601 -25.58 19.23 -8.56
C GLN A 601 -25.76 19.98 -7.22
N PHE A 602 -24.67 20.28 -6.51
CA PHE A 602 -24.70 20.93 -5.19
C PHE A 602 -24.22 22.38 -5.26
N ALA A 603 -24.81 23.24 -4.44
CA ALA A 603 -24.36 24.62 -4.33
C ALA A 603 -23.00 24.69 -3.62
N PRO A 604 -22.11 25.63 -3.98
CA PRO A 604 -20.92 25.91 -3.20
C PRO A 604 -21.27 26.18 -1.72
N GLY A 605 -20.50 25.58 -0.81
CA GLY A 605 -20.74 25.58 0.63
C GLY A 605 -21.53 24.36 1.14
N THR A 606 -22.21 23.61 0.27
CA THR A 606 -22.86 22.35 0.67
C THR A 606 -21.82 21.35 1.18
N LYS A 607 -22.19 20.64 2.25
CA LYS A 607 -21.37 19.57 2.83
C LYS A 607 -21.95 18.20 2.51
N LEU A 608 -21.08 17.24 2.23
CA LEU A 608 -21.42 15.83 2.08
C LEU A 608 -20.55 14.98 3.00
N TYR A 609 -20.96 13.75 3.26
CA TYR A 609 -20.27 12.85 4.18
C TYR A 609 -20.21 11.43 3.64
N PHE A 610 -19.04 10.80 3.72
CA PHE A 610 -18.98 9.35 3.77
C PHE A 610 -19.26 8.84 5.19
N VAL A 611 -20.08 7.79 5.26
CA VAL A 611 -20.59 7.19 6.50
C VAL A 611 -20.37 5.69 6.45
N ASN A 612 -19.63 5.12 7.39
CA ASN A 612 -19.56 3.67 7.53
C ASN A 612 -20.82 3.17 8.25
N LEU A 613 -21.41 2.10 7.73
CA LEU A 613 -22.64 1.47 8.24
C LEU A 613 -22.42 0.06 8.77
N LEU A 614 -21.22 -0.51 8.63
CA LEU A 614 -20.99 -1.91 8.98
C LEU A 614 -20.43 -2.03 10.40
N GLU A 615 -21.17 -2.71 11.26
CA GLU A 615 -20.83 -2.96 12.66
C GLU A 615 -19.88 -4.14 12.80
N HIS A 616 -18.87 -3.98 13.64
CA HIS A 616 -18.06 -5.05 14.19
C HIS A 616 -18.18 -5.08 15.72
N THR A 617 -18.35 -6.27 16.28
CA THR A 617 -18.22 -6.55 17.72
C THR A 617 -16.97 -7.39 18.02
N GLY A 618 -16.06 -7.51 17.05
CA GLY A 618 -14.87 -8.36 17.11
C GLY A 618 -14.14 -8.43 15.76
N GLY A 619 -13.04 -9.19 15.72
CA GLY A 619 -12.20 -9.36 14.52
C GLY A 619 -12.69 -10.37 13.48
N ARG A 620 -13.52 -11.32 13.89
CA ARG A 620 -13.83 -12.52 13.09
C ARG A 620 -14.65 -12.23 11.83
N LYS A 621 -15.64 -11.35 11.96
CA LYS A 621 -16.60 -10.99 10.89
C LYS A 621 -17.36 -9.72 11.27
N PRO A 622 -18.00 -9.04 10.30
CA PRO A 622 -19.04 -8.05 10.61
C PRO A 622 -20.29 -8.70 11.22
N GLU A 623 -20.99 -7.96 12.07
CA GLU A 623 -22.28 -8.38 12.66
C GLU A 623 -23.46 -8.02 11.76
N GLY A 624 -23.36 -6.91 11.03
CA GLY A 624 -24.38 -6.50 10.08
C GLY A 624 -24.32 -5.02 9.74
N GLN A 625 -25.19 -4.61 8.81
CA GLN A 625 -25.39 -3.21 8.49
C GLN A 625 -26.32 -2.57 9.51
N VAL A 626 -25.88 -1.47 10.11
CA VAL A 626 -26.71 -0.57 10.91
C VAL A 626 -27.54 0.32 9.96
N PRO A 627 -28.84 0.53 10.21
CA PRO A 627 -29.66 1.44 9.42
C PRO A 627 -29.06 2.86 9.39
N LEU A 628 -28.99 3.46 8.19
CA LEU A 628 -28.38 4.79 8.00
C LEU A 628 -29.08 5.85 8.87
N GLU A 629 -30.40 5.79 8.96
CA GLU A 629 -31.22 6.68 9.79
C GLU A 629 -30.84 6.62 11.29
N ASP A 630 -30.47 5.45 11.80
CA ASP A 630 -30.06 5.27 13.18
C ASP A 630 -28.67 5.85 13.42
N VAL A 631 -27.75 5.66 12.45
CA VAL A 631 -26.42 6.27 12.49
C VAL A 631 -26.50 7.79 12.43
N LEU A 632 -27.33 8.35 11.54
CA LEU A 632 -27.42 9.79 11.34
C LEU A 632 -28.19 10.52 12.46
N SER A 633 -29.19 9.87 13.06
CA SER A 633 -29.94 10.44 14.19
C SER A 633 -29.19 10.33 15.52
N GLY A 634 -28.12 9.52 15.58
CA GLY A 634 -27.41 9.19 16.82
C GLY A 634 -28.11 8.11 17.65
N ALA A 635 -29.16 7.47 17.12
CA ALA A 635 -29.81 6.34 17.79
C ALA A 635 -28.87 5.13 17.91
N TYR A 636 -27.95 4.97 16.96
CA TYR A 636 -26.81 4.06 17.04
C TYR A 636 -25.53 4.89 17.18
N GLN A 637 -25.13 5.18 18.41
CA GLN A 637 -23.92 5.93 18.71
C GLN A 637 -23.14 5.25 19.84
N ALA A 638 -21.87 4.96 19.57
CA ALA A 638 -20.95 4.49 20.58
C ALA A 638 -20.75 5.56 21.67
N THR A 639 -20.97 5.19 22.92
CA THR A 639 -20.64 5.98 24.10
C THR A 639 -19.35 5.45 24.70
N GLU A 640 -18.35 6.32 24.81
CA GLU A 640 -17.09 6.00 25.47
C GLU A 640 -17.27 5.91 26.99
N LEU A 641 -16.77 4.83 27.56
CA LEU A 641 -16.65 4.58 29.00
C LEU A 641 -15.17 4.50 29.36
N PRO A 642 -14.79 4.67 30.65
CA PRO A 642 -13.39 4.57 31.06
C PRO A 642 -12.70 3.25 30.67
N THR A 643 -13.45 2.19 30.41
CA THR A 643 -12.93 0.85 30.10
C THR A 643 -13.43 0.31 28.75
N GLY A 644 -13.99 1.13 27.85
CA GLY A 644 -14.45 0.64 26.53
C GLY A 644 -15.59 1.45 25.93
N TYR A 645 -16.38 0.81 25.08
CA TYR A 645 -17.52 1.43 24.40
C TYR A 645 -18.82 0.68 24.71
N VAL A 646 -19.94 1.39 24.73
CA VAL A 646 -21.30 0.83 24.80
C VAL A 646 -22.22 1.51 23.80
N GLY A 647 -23.28 0.82 23.37
CA GLY A 647 -24.29 1.41 22.49
C GLY A 647 -23.97 1.36 20.99
N GLY A 648 -22.75 0.97 20.60
CA GLY A 648 -22.40 0.69 19.20
C GLY A 648 -20.89 0.66 18.93
N ASP A 649 -20.54 0.40 17.68
CA ASP A 649 -19.18 0.48 17.13
C ASP A 649 -18.79 1.95 16.85
N PRO A 650 -17.71 2.50 17.44
CA PRO A 650 -17.26 3.87 17.23
C PRO A 650 -16.72 4.13 15.82
N CYS A 651 -16.45 3.08 15.03
CA CYS A 651 -16.12 3.19 13.61
C CYS A 651 -17.37 3.20 12.70
N VAL A 652 -18.58 3.02 13.24
CA VAL A 652 -19.83 3.25 12.50
C VAL A 652 -20.21 4.73 12.65
N GLY A 653 -20.32 5.43 11.54
CA GLY A 653 -20.53 6.88 11.54
C GLY A 653 -19.82 7.61 10.41
N LYS A 654 -19.96 8.94 10.41
CA LYS A 654 -19.29 9.83 9.44
C LYS A 654 -17.77 9.78 9.64
N PHE A 655 -17.02 9.63 8.55
CA PHE A 655 -15.55 9.55 8.62
C PHE A 655 -14.79 10.42 7.61
N LEU A 656 -15.47 11.03 6.64
CA LEU A 656 -14.90 12.02 5.71
C LEU A 656 -15.98 13.05 5.35
N GLU A 657 -15.65 14.34 5.45
CA GLU A 657 -16.53 15.46 5.05
C GLU A 657 -16.05 16.03 3.71
N PHE A 658 -16.93 16.17 2.72
CA PHE A 658 -16.65 16.93 1.50
C PHE A 658 -17.24 18.33 1.61
N ARG A 659 -16.51 19.34 1.15
CA ARG A 659 -16.95 20.74 1.10
C ARG A 659 -16.95 21.22 -0.34
N VAL A 660 -18.13 21.51 -0.87
CA VAL A 660 -18.29 21.91 -2.26
C VAL A 660 -17.80 23.34 -2.46
N GLN A 661 -16.93 23.55 -3.43
CA GLN A 661 -16.34 24.83 -3.81
C GLN A 661 -16.82 25.23 -5.22
N PRO A 662 -16.84 26.53 -5.54
CA PRO A 662 -17.17 26.99 -6.89
C PRO A 662 -16.20 26.38 -7.92
N HIS A 663 -16.73 25.92 -9.05
CA HIS A 663 -15.92 25.50 -10.19
C HIS A 663 -16.10 26.49 -11.34
N GLN A 664 -14.99 26.91 -11.96
CA GLN A 664 -14.98 27.73 -13.17
C GLN A 664 -14.31 26.92 -14.27
N GLY A 665 -15.09 26.30 -15.14
CA GLY A 665 -14.55 25.42 -16.16
C GLY A 665 -15.63 24.58 -16.81
N THR A 666 -15.24 23.82 -17.82
CA THR A 666 -16.09 22.78 -18.39
C THR A 666 -15.56 21.45 -17.93
N ASP A 667 -16.40 20.67 -17.26
CA ASP A 667 -16.09 19.29 -16.93
C ASP A 667 -16.10 18.44 -18.21
N LEU A 668 -14.92 17.95 -18.58
CA LEU A 668 -14.67 17.21 -19.81
C LEU A 668 -14.65 15.69 -19.58
N SER A 669 -14.80 15.26 -18.33
CA SER A 669 -14.83 13.84 -17.97
C SER A 669 -16.07 13.13 -18.50
N MET A 670 -15.92 11.84 -18.72
CA MET A 670 -17.02 10.97 -19.16
C MET A 670 -18.25 11.11 -18.27
N ASN A 671 -19.43 10.99 -18.88
CA ASN A 671 -20.66 10.80 -18.14
C ASN A 671 -20.85 9.30 -17.82
N PRO A 672 -20.72 8.87 -16.55
CA PRO A 672 -20.85 7.46 -16.22
C PRO A 672 -22.24 6.89 -16.51
N GLU A 673 -23.29 7.71 -16.57
CA GLU A 673 -24.64 7.28 -16.92
C GLU A 673 -24.71 6.71 -18.36
N GLU A 674 -23.87 7.18 -19.28
CA GLU A 674 -23.84 6.64 -20.64
C GLU A 674 -23.29 5.22 -20.71
N PHE A 675 -22.63 4.74 -19.65
CA PHE A 675 -21.96 3.45 -19.58
C PHE A 675 -22.69 2.42 -18.71
N VAL A 676 -23.87 2.75 -18.19
CA VAL A 676 -24.72 1.77 -17.50
C VAL A 676 -25.16 0.66 -18.47
N VAL A 677 -25.60 -0.48 -17.94
CA VAL A 677 -26.03 -1.63 -18.75
C VAL A 677 -27.09 -1.20 -19.78
N GLY A 678 -26.83 -1.49 -21.06
CA GLY A 678 -27.65 -1.06 -22.20
C GLY A 678 -27.14 0.18 -22.92
N GLY A 679 -26.18 0.90 -22.34
CA GLY A 679 -25.45 2.01 -22.94
C GLY A 679 -24.13 1.61 -23.60
N LYS A 680 -23.15 2.51 -23.56
CA LYS A 680 -21.77 2.30 -24.00
C LYS A 680 -21.06 1.30 -23.08
N LYS A 681 -19.95 0.74 -23.58
CA LYS A 681 -19.08 -0.15 -22.82
C LYS A 681 -17.74 0.52 -22.56
N MET A 682 -17.21 0.32 -21.35
CA MET A 682 -15.80 0.61 -21.02
C MET A 682 -14.96 -0.59 -21.50
N ILE A 683 -14.67 -1.57 -20.63
CA ILE A 683 -13.90 -2.77 -21.01
C ILE A 683 -14.81 -4.00 -21.11
N PRO A 684 -15.13 -4.51 -22.32
CA PRO A 684 -16.03 -5.63 -22.49
C PRO A 684 -15.53 -6.90 -21.81
N LEU A 685 -16.42 -7.57 -21.07
CA LEU A 685 -16.09 -8.83 -20.42
C LEU A 685 -15.94 -9.94 -21.47
N PRO A 686 -14.86 -10.76 -21.41
CA PRO A 686 -14.80 -11.97 -22.20
C PRO A 686 -15.89 -12.93 -21.70
N ARG A 687 -16.90 -13.19 -22.53
CA ARG A 687 -17.96 -14.16 -22.22
C ARG A 687 -17.75 -15.41 -23.05
N ALA A 688 -17.59 -16.56 -22.37
CA ALA A 688 -17.61 -17.85 -23.03
C ALA A 688 -18.92 -18.03 -23.80
N SER A 689 -18.82 -18.50 -25.03
CA SER A 689 -19.95 -18.88 -25.87
C SER A 689 -20.75 -20.02 -25.23
N ALA A 690 -22.02 -20.14 -25.63
CA ALA A 690 -22.86 -21.26 -25.18
C ALA A 690 -22.24 -22.63 -25.54
N GLU A 691 -21.51 -22.70 -26.65
CA GLU A 691 -20.76 -23.89 -27.07
C GLU A 691 -19.57 -24.19 -26.15
N GLU A 692 -18.77 -23.17 -25.80
CA GLU A 692 -17.67 -23.31 -24.84
C GLU A 692 -18.19 -23.77 -23.46
N ILE A 693 -19.31 -23.19 -22.99
CA ILE A 693 -19.94 -23.59 -21.74
C ILE A 693 -20.51 -25.02 -21.81
N ALA A 694 -21.10 -25.41 -22.95
CA ALA A 694 -21.64 -26.75 -23.15
C ALA A 694 -20.55 -27.82 -23.16
N ASN A 695 -19.36 -27.49 -23.68
CA ASN A 695 -18.20 -28.37 -23.78
C ASN A 695 -17.22 -28.23 -22.62
N ALA A 696 -17.45 -27.30 -21.69
CA ALA A 696 -16.57 -27.08 -20.54
C ALA A 696 -16.50 -28.33 -19.65
N THR A 697 -15.28 -28.67 -19.21
CA THR A 697 -15.08 -29.74 -18.23
C THR A 697 -15.63 -29.29 -16.88
N ARG A 698 -16.63 -30.00 -16.36
CA ARG A 698 -17.24 -29.70 -15.06
C ARG A 698 -16.54 -30.48 -13.96
N ARG A 699 -16.06 -29.77 -12.94
CA ARG A 699 -15.58 -30.35 -11.67
C ARG A 699 -16.51 -29.90 -10.57
N HIS A 700 -16.95 -30.82 -9.73
CA HIS A 700 -17.77 -30.53 -8.56
C HIS A 700 -16.88 -30.67 -7.32
N PHE A 701 -16.84 -29.62 -6.50
CA PHE A 701 -16.16 -29.63 -5.21
C PHE A 701 -17.22 -29.51 -4.13
N GLU A 702 -17.22 -30.44 -3.18
CA GLU A 702 -18.06 -30.38 -1.99
C GLU A 702 -17.16 -30.05 -0.81
N PHE A 703 -17.25 -28.83 -0.32
CA PHE A 703 -16.51 -28.40 0.87
C PHE A 703 -17.29 -28.80 2.12
N GLY A 704 -16.77 -29.78 2.86
CA GLY A 704 -17.31 -30.12 4.17
C GLY A 704 -16.96 -29.04 5.20
N ARG A 705 -17.86 -28.77 6.16
CA ARG A 705 -17.52 -28.03 7.39
C ARG A 705 -16.80 -28.99 8.36
N GLY A 706 -15.58 -29.37 8.03
CA GLY A 706 -14.62 -29.88 9.02
C GLY A 706 -13.87 -28.68 9.57
N SER A 707 -13.66 -28.62 10.89
CA SER A 707 -12.81 -27.63 11.57
C SER A 707 -11.54 -27.38 10.75
N GLY A 708 -11.41 -26.16 10.24
CA GLY A 708 -10.36 -25.73 9.33
C GLY A 708 -8.97 -25.92 9.94
N THR A 709 -8.05 -26.32 9.06
CA THR A 709 -6.61 -26.10 9.22
C THR A 709 -6.30 -24.62 9.36
#